data_AF-A0A1H8XTP6-F1
#
_entry.id   AF-A0A1H8XTP6-F1
#
_cell.length_a   1.000
_cell.length_b   1.000
_cell.length_c   1.000
_cell.angle_alpha   90.00
_cell.angle_beta   90.00
_cell.angle_gamma   90.00
#
_symmetry.space_group_name_H-M   'P 1'
#
loop_
_entity.id
_entity.type
_entity.pdbx_description
1 polymer ?
#
loop_
_entity_poly.entity_id
_entity_poly.type
_entity_poly.pdbx_seq_one_letter_code
_entity_poly.pdbx_strand_id
1 'polypeptide(L)'
;MTNHWVDIRNANLILSMGGNSAEAHPVGFRWMVEAKEKNNAKLITIDPRFTRTSAVADYHAYIRTGTDIVYLGGLINFLLTTDQIQHEYVRAYTDVAIIVKEDYGFHDGLFSGFGEDKRRAYEKSSWSYEFDERGMVKEDPTLQHPRCVYQLMKAHYSRYTIELVERVCGMPREQIQTTWDMIAETARPERTMSILYALGWTQHSIGAQIIRTASMVQLLLGNIGMLGGGVNALRGHSNIQGLTDLGLLSNQLPGYLYLASHEEQEYREYIKRRAKQPLREGEVSYWKYYERFHVSLMKAWFSEAATKDNDWCYDWLPKLSEPLYDVLHTFERMHHGEITGYFCQGFNPLASFPDKNKVSQALAKLKYLVVMDPLAIETAEFWQNHGELNDVDPSQIQTEVFRLPTTCFAEENGAIVNSSRWLQWHWRAAPPPGEARPDVAIMAGLFHRLQGMYRDEGGAFPDPILNLTWPYSNPEEPNPEDIAQEYNGRALADLPGPNGTISHKRGELLDDFGFLADDGSTTCGCWIYSGSYTRHGNNMDRRDNADPYNIGMTLGWAWSWPLNRRILYNRAGARPDGTSWAPEKRLIWWNGERWAGADVPDFPWTSPPSAKAGPFILNQEGVAHFFGGSLLAEGPFPEHYEPFESPLDNNPLHPDNPRAKNNPAARIFPGDRARLGTREEFPYAATTYRLTEHFHFWTTHARLNAIAQPEKFVEIGEDLANELGIKAGDWVKVSSKRGYIKAVAVVTKRMRGLQVEGRTVHHVGIPIHWGFKGVTRPGFLTNTLTPFVGDANTQTPEFKSFLVNVEKV
;
A
#
# COMPACT_ATOMS: atom_id res chain seq x y z
N MET A 1 4.43 6.87 -0.69
CA MET A 1 5.69 7.49 -1.08
C MET A 1 6.28 8.17 0.14
N THR A 2 7.57 7.96 0.37
CA THR A 2 8.33 8.75 1.34
C THR A 2 8.54 10.18 0.85
N ASN A 3 8.68 10.36 -0.47
CA ASN A 3 8.88 11.65 -1.13
C ASN A 3 7.62 12.04 -1.94
N HIS A 4 7.78 12.88 -2.96
CA HIS A 4 6.69 13.35 -3.83
C HIS A 4 7.08 13.39 -5.31
N TRP A 5 6.10 13.60 -6.19
CA TRP A 5 6.27 13.49 -7.65
C TRP A 5 7.41 14.34 -8.22
N VAL A 6 7.42 15.64 -7.90
CA VAL A 6 8.41 16.59 -8.43
C VAL A 6 9.83 16.26 -7.97
N ASP A 7 10.00 15.73 -6.75
CA ASP A 7 11.32 15.41 -6.19
C ASP A 7 12.06 14.31 -6.96
N ILE A 8 11.35 13.47 -7.72
CA ILE A 8 11.96 12.46 -8.60
C ILE A 8 13.00 13.09 -9.56
N ARG A 9 12.82 14.37 -9.94
CA ARG A 9 13.76 15.10 -10.80
C ARG A 9 15.16 15.26 -10.20
N ASN A 10 15.29 15.12 -8.88
CA ASN A 10 16.54 15.28 -8.15
C ASN A 10 17.33 13.96 -8.04
N ALA A 11 16.78 12.84 -8.50
CA ALA A 11 17.40 11.51 -8.43
C ALA A 11 18.62 11.41 -9.36
N ASN A 12 19.60 10.59 -9.00
CA ASN A 12 20.76 10.26 -9.86
C ASN A 12 20.59 8.87 -10.50
N LEU A 13 19.79 8.02 -9.89
CA LEU A 13 19.36 6.73 -10.40
C LEU A 13 17.88 6.55 -10.13
N ILE A 14 17.16 6.00 -11.09
CA ILE A 14 15.76 5.67 -10.96
C ILE A 14 15.62 4.18 -11.22
N LEU A 15 15.14 3.44 -10.21
CA LEU A 15 14.82 2.03 -10.33
C LEU A 15 13.30 1.87 -10.48
N SER A 16 12.86 1.52 -11.67
CA SER A 16 11.48 1.10 -11.94
C SER A 16 11.41 -0.43 -11.89
N MET A 17 11.07 -0.97 -10.73
CA MET A 17 10.93 -2.40 -10.48
C MET A 17 9.65 -2.61 -9.69
N GLY A 18 8.83 -3.59 -10.07
CA GLY A 18 7.48 -3.74 -9.51
C GLY A 18 6.50 -2.64 -9.91
N GLY A 19 6.80 -1.88 -10.96
CA GLY A 19 5.98 -0.77 -11.47
C GLY A 19 6.29 -0.41 -12.92
N ASN A 20 5.32 0.19 -13.59
CA ASN A 20 5.40 0.63 -14.99
C ASN A 20 4.91 2.07 -15.11
N SER A 21 5.71 3.00 -14.60
CA SER A 21 5.31 4.39 -14.33
C SER A 21 4.95 5.19 -15.58
N ALA A 22 5.58 4.91 -16.74
CA ALA A 22 5.23 5.59 -17.99
C ALA A 22 3.80 5.25 -18.45
N GLU A 23 3.23 4.13 -18.00
CA GLU A 23 1.87 3.73 -18.32
C GLU A 23 0.88 4.00 -17.19
N ALA A 24 1.25 3.67 -15.96
CA ALA A 24 0.36 3.79 -14.81
C ALA A 24 0.32 5.22 -14.23
N HIS A 25 1.36 6.01 -14.44
CA HIS A 25 1.52 7.36 -13.86
C HIS A 25 2.18 8.33 -14.85
N PRO A 26 1.69 8.45 -16.10
CA PRO A 26 2.42 9.11 -17.20
C PRO A 26 2.79 10.56 -16.91
N VAL A 27 1.92 11.31 -16.23
CA VAL A 27 2.21 12.72 -15.87
C VAL A 27 3.26 12.81 -14.76
N GLY A 28 3.20 11.95 -13.75
CA GLY A 28 4.23 11.87 -12.71
C GLY A 28 5.59 11.43 -13.27
N PHE A 29 5.57 10.58 -14.31
CA PHE A 29 6.76 10.10 -15.01
C PHE A 29 7.53 11.22 -15.73
N ARG A 30 6.92 12.38 -16.00
CA ARG A 30 7.64 13.57 -16.50
C ARG A 30 8.86 13.90 -15.63
N TRP A 31 8.77 13.77 -14.31
CA TRP A 31 9.87 14.14 -13.42
C TRP A 31 11.04 13.16 -13.49
N MET A 32 10.81 11.92 -13.92
CA MET A 32 11.88 11.01 -14.29
C MET A 32 12.60 11.49 -15.55
N VAL A 33 11.87 11.98 -16.57
CA VAL A 33 12.47 12.55 -17.78
C VAL A 33 13.31 13.77 -17.43
N GLU A 34 12.80 14.64 -16.55
CA GLU A 34 13.58 15.79 -16.06
C GLU A 34 14.83 15.36 -15.27
N ALA A 35 14.79 14.28 -14.49
CA ALA A 35 15.98 13.75 -13.83
C ALA A 35 17.05 13.33 -14.85
N LYS A 36 16.64 12.66 -15.94
CA LYS A 36 17.54 12.24 -17.01
C LYS A 36 18.14 13.42 -17.75
N GLU A 37 17.33 14.42 -18.11
CA GLU A 37 17.76 15.59 -18.88
C GLU A 37 18.60 16.57 -18.07
N LYS A 38 18.22 16.84 -16.81
CA LYS A 38 18.82 17.91 -16.00
C LYS A 38 19.85 17.41 -15.00
N ASN A 39 19.73 16.16 -14.55
CA ASN A 39 20.59 15.57 -13.52
C ASN A 39 21.40 14.35 -14.02
N ASN A 40 21.37 14.09 -15.34
CA ASN A 40 22.00 12.93 -15.97
C ASN A 40 21.62 11.60 -15.30
N ALA A 41 20.41 11.52 -14.74
CA ALA A 41 19.95 10.33 -14.05
C ALA A 41 19.83 9.15 -15.02
N LYS A 42 20.14 7.95 -14.52
CA LYS A 42 19.92 6.70 -15.27
C LYS A 42 18.59 6.06 -14.86
N LEU A 43 17.87 5.50 -15.84
CA LEU A 43 16.69 4.67 -15.59
C LEU A 43 17.02 3.19 -15.80
N ILE A 44 16.82 2.41 -14.74
CA ILE A 44 16.81 0.95 -14.78
C ILE A 44 15.37 0.47 -14.73
N THR A 45 15.00 -0.44 -15.62
CA THR A 45 13.72 -1.17 -15.54
C THR A 45 13.98 -2.66 -15.32
N ILE A 46 13.29 -3.24 -14.35
CA ILE A 46 13.30 -4.69 -14.10
C ILE A 46 11.85 -5.15 -14.09
N ASP A 47 11.43 -5.83 -15.16
CA ASP A 47 10.05 -6.23 -15.42
C ASP A 47 10.03 -7.50 -16.27
N PRO A 48 9.09 -8.44 -16.08
CA PRO A 48 8.93 -9.62 -16.95
C PRO A 48 8.67 -9.27 -18.43
N ARG A 49 8.36 -8.00 -18.73
CA ARG A 49 8.02 -7.50 -20.05
C ARG A 49 8.87 -6.28 -20.40
N PHE A 50 9.14 -6.09 -21.68
CA PHE A 50 9.61 -4.82 -22.20
C PHE A 50 8.42 -3.86 -22.35
N THR A 51 8.30 -2.91 -21.42
CA THR A 51 7.16 -1.98 -21.31
C THR A 51 7.42 -0.65 -22.02
N ARG A 52 6.42 0.27 -22.01
CA ARG A 52 6.66 1.65 -22.46
C ARG A 52 7.64 2.39 -21.55
N THR A 53 7.75 2.01 -20.28
CA THR A 53 8.83 2.52 -19.40
C THR A 53 10.18 1.98 -19.84
N SER A 54 10.28 0.70 -20.19
CA SER A 54 11.51 0.06 -20.71
C SER A 54 12.01 0.71 -22.00
N ALA A 55 11.10 1.18 -22.85
CA ALA A 55 11.43 1.84 -24.11
C ALA A 55 12.27 3.13 -23.98
N VAL A 56 12.23 3.77 -22.80
CA VAL A 56 13.00 5.00 -22.51
C VAL A 56 14.07 4.79 -21.43
N ALA A 57 14.22 3.55 -20.96
CA ALA A 57 15.21 3.17 -19.96
C ALA A 57 16.63 3.20 -20.54
N ASP A 58 17.60 3.55 -19.71
CA ASP A 58 19.01 3.37 -20.03
C ASP A 58 19.40 1.89 -19.95
N TYR A 59 18.70 1.13 -19.09
CA TYR A 59 18.90 -0.29 -18.93
C TYR A 59 17.59 -1.03 -18.66
N HIS A 60 17.41 -2.20 -19.29
CA HIS A 60 16.29 -3.09 -19.04
C HIS A 60 16.79 -4.52 -18.81
N ALA A 61 16.29 -5.16 -17.75
CA ALA A 61 16.48 -6.57 -17.50
C ALA A 61 15.12 -7.27 -17.29
N TYR A 62 15.00 -8.47 -17.85
CA TYR A 62 13.82 -9.30 -17.67
C TYR A 62 13.91 -10.06 -16.34
N ILE A 63 12.81 -10.20 -15.62
CA ILE A 63 12.74 -10.99 -14.40
C ILE A 63 11.54 -11.94 -14.45
N ARG A 64 11.66 -13.15 -13.91
CA ARG A 64 10.50 -14.02 -13.67
C ARG A 64 9.55 -13.38 -12.67
N THR A 65 8.25 -13.48 -12.91
CA THR A 65 7.24 -12.99 -11.94
C THR A 65 7.40 -13.71 -10.60
N GLY A 66 7.39 -12.97 -9.49
CA GLY A 66 7.40 -13.54 -8.14
C GLY A 66 8.79 -13.86 -7.58
N THR A 67 9.88 -13.40 -8.22
CA THR A 67 11.26 -13.63 -7.77
C THR A 67 11.98 -12.37 -7.34
N ASP A 68 11.26 -11.28 -7.09
CA ASP A 68 11.82 -9.98 -6.73
C ASP A 68 12.67 -10.05 -5.45
N ILE A 69 12.28 -10.85 -4.45
CA ILE A 69 13.09 -11.06 -3.22
C ILE A 69 14.44 -11.69 -3.56
N VAL A 70 14.51 -12.61 -4.54
CA VAL A 70 15.79 -13.23 -4.90
C VAL A 70 16.75 -12.20 -5.47
N TYR A 71 16.29 -11.36 -6.40
CA TYR A 71 17.11 -10.29 -6.98
C TYR A 71 17.54 -9.26 -5.92
N LEU A 72 16.60 -8.75 -5.12
CA LEU A 72 16.87 -7.72 -4.12
C LEU A 72 17.69 -8.27 -2.94
N GLY A 73 17.48 -9.52 -2.55
CA GLY A 73 18.27 -10.21 -1.53
C GLY A 73 19.70 -10.45 -2.01
N GLY A 74 19.86 -10.78 -3.30
CA GLY A 74 21.18 -10.85 -3.93
C GLY A 74 21.89 -9.50 -3.95
N LEU A 75 21.15 -8.42 -4.22
CA LEU A 75 21.68 -7.06 -4.13
C LEU A 75 22.12 -6.71 -2.70
N ILE A 76 21.33 -7.06 -1.67
CA ILE A 76 21.74 -6.87 -0.27
C ILE A 76 23.05 -7.63 0.02
N ASN A 77 23.14 -8.90 -0.38
CA ASN A 77 24.35 -9.69 -0.22
C ASN A 77 25.56 -9.06 -0.93
N PHE A 78 25.38 -8.60 -2.17
CA PHE A 78 26.40 -7.89 -2.93
C PHE A 78 26.89 -6.64 -2.19
N LEU A 79 25.98 -5.72 -1.81
CA LEU A 79 26.34 -4.48 -1.13
C LEU A 79 27.11 -4.74 0.18
N LEU A 80 26.70 -5.74 0.95
CA LEU A 80 27.34 -6.11 2.22
C LEU A 80 28.70 -6.79 2.05
N THR A 81 28.87 -7.61 1.01
CA THR A 81 30.12 -8.36 0.78
C THR A 81 31.18 -7.55 0.05
N THR A 82 30.77 -6.57 -0.77
CA THR A 82 31.68 -5.63 -1.45
C THR A 82 31.86 -4.30 -0.70
N ASP A 83 31.26 -4.17 0.49
CA ASP A 83 31.30 -2.97 1.35
C ASP A 83 30.83 -1.69 0.65
N GLN A 84 29.79 -1.80 -0.19
CA GLN A 84 29.20 -0.69 -0.94
C GLN A 84 27.97 -0.14 -0.19
N ILE A 85 28.16 0.24 1.07
CA ILE A 85 27.09 0.77 1.93
C ILE A 85 27.48 2.14 2.49
N GLN A 86 26.47 2.91 2.88
CA GLN A 86 26.66 4.19 3.53
C GLN A 86 26.83 3.97 5.04
N HIS A 87 28.08 3.73 5.47
CA HIS A 87 28.40 3.31 6.84
C HIS A 87 27.90 4.24 7.95
N GLU A 88 28.01 5.55 7.78
CA GLU A 88 27.64 6.51 8.82
C GLU A 88 26.11 6.56 9.01
N TYR A 89 25.38 6.59 7.90
CA TYR A 89 23.91 6.53 7.85
C TYR A 89 23.42 5.23 8.47
N VAL A 90 23.96 4.10 8.00
CA VAL A 90 23.56 2.77 8.46
C VAL A 90 23.78 2.66 9.97
N ARG A 91 24.95 3.04 10.50
CA ARG A 91 25.22 2.98 11.95
C ARG A 91 24.35 3.93 12.76
N ALA A 92 24.08 5.13 12.27
CA ALA A 92 23.39 6.15 13.05
C ALA A 92 21.87 6.02 13.02
N TYR A 93 21.29 5.59 11.89
CA TYR A 93 19.87 5.73 11.61
C TYR A 93 19.13 4.41 11.42
N THR A 94 19.79 3.27 11.64
CA THR A 94 19.18 1.95 11.54
C THR A 94 19.45 1.10 12.78
N ASP A 95 18.72 0.00 12.91
CA ASP A 95 18.81 -0.95 14.02
C ASP A 95 20.03 -1.89 13.98
N VAL A 96 21.01 -1.67 13.09
CA VAL A 96 22.16 -2.58 12.88
C VAL A 96 22.93 -2.95 14.16
N ALA A 97 23.01 -2.04 15.13
CA ALA A 97 23.71 -2.26 16.39
C ALA A 97 22.84 -2.97 17.44
N ILE A 98 21.51 -2.99 17.29
CA ILE A 98 20.60 -3.55 18.28
C ILE A 98 20.74 -5.08 18.32
N ILE A 99 20.71 -5.64 19.53
CA ILE A 99 20.88 -7.09 19.78
C ILE A 99 19.51 -7.77 19.77
N VAL A 100 19.38 -8.84 18.98
CA VAL A 100 18.18 -9.70 18.89
C VAL A 100 18.27 -10.84 19.91
N LYS A 101 17.14 -11.19 20.56
CA LYS A 101 17.06 -12.27 21.56
C LYS A 101 17.68 -13.57 21.06
N GLU A 102 18.32 -14.33 21.94
CA GLU A 102 19.03 -15.58 21.60
C GLU A 102 18.16 -16.66 20.93
N ASP A 103 16.88 -16.75 21.31
CA ASP A 103 15.93 -17.77 20.82
C ASP A 103 15.38 -17.49 19.41
N TYR A 104 15.73 -16.36 18.79
CA TYR A 104 15.48 -16.13 17.37
C TYR A 104 16.37 -17.04 16.50
N GLY A 105 15.77 -17.69 15.51
CA GLY A 105 16.48 -18.53 14.56
C GLY A 105 15.83 -18.56 13.18
N PHE A 106 16.57 -19.06 12.22
CA PHE A 106 16.10 -19.35 10.87
C PHE A 106 16.77 -20.65 10.39
N HIS A 107 15.97 -21.60 9.93
CA HIS A 107 16.44 -22.88 9.44
C HIS A 107 15.59 -23.35 8.26
N ASP A 108 16.23 -23.59 7.12
CA ASP A 108 15.64 -24.23 5.94
C ASP A 108 14.29 -23.60 5.53
N GLY A 109 14.27 -22.26 5.44
CA GLY A 109 13.11 -21.51 4.96
C GLY A 109 12.06 -21.22 6.03
N LEU A 110 12.32 -21.55 7.29
CA LEU A 110 11.39 -21.34 8.39
C LEU A 110 12.07 -20.60 9.54
N PHE A 111 11.41 -19.58 10.08
CA PHE A 111 11.89 -18.87 11.27
C PHE A 111 11.56 -19.66 12.55
N SER A 112 12.21 -19.31 13.66
CA SER A 112 11.87 -19.82 14.99
C SER A 112 10.41 -19.52 15.32
N GLY A 113 9.74 -20.47 15.97
CA GLY A 113 8.33 -20.36 16.36
C GLY A 113 7.33 -20.90 15.35
N PHE A 114 7.78 -21.50 14.24
CA PHE A 114 6.88 -22.13 13.26
C PHE A 114 6.15 -23.34 13.86
N GLY A 115 4.82 -23.36 13.77
CA GLY A 115 3.96 -24.41 14.32
C GLY A 115 3.05 -25.08 13.28
N GLU A 116 2.24 -26.05 13.73
CA GLU A 116 1.20 -26.70 12.90
C GLU A 116 -0.17 -26.00 12.98
N ASP A 117 -0.34 -24.99 13.84
CA ASP A 117 -1.59 -24.25 13.98
C ASP A 117 -1.86 -23.39 12.73
N LYS A 118 -2.98 -23.68 12.04
CA LYS A 118 -3.42 -22.93 10.85
C LYS A 118 -3.93 -21.52 11.17
N ARG A 119 -4.21 -21.19 12.44
CA ARG A 119 -4.64 -19.83 12.85
C ARG A 119 -3.47 -18.86 13.00
N ARG A 120 -2.29 -19.36 13.37
CA ARG A 120 -1.05 -18.58 13.47
C ARG A 120 0.12 -19.45 13.04
N ALA A 121 0.67 -19.20 11.86
CA ALA A 121 1.81 -19.97 11.35
C ALA A 121 3.05 -19.90 12.26
N TYR A 122 3.25 -18.75 12.92
CA TYR A 122 4.39 -18.50 13.81
C TYR A 122 3.95 -17.97 15.18
N GLU A 123 4.57 -18.49 16.23
CA GLU A 123 4.74 -17.82 17.52
C GLU A 123 5.94 -16.86 17.39
N LYS A 124 5.75 -15.57 17.72
CA LYS A 124 6.70 -14.50 17.35
C LYS A 124 7.47 -13.93 18.55
N SER A 125 7.39 -14.53 19.73
CA SER A 125 7.99 -13.98 20.96
C SER A 125 9.51 -13.85 20.89
N SER A 126 10.17 -14.72 20.10
CA SER A 126 11.61 -14.65 19.85
C SER A 126 11.99 -13.56 18.83
N TRP A 127 11.04 -13.05 18.04
CA TRP A 127 11.28 -12.01 17.04
C TRP A 127 11.28 -10.62 17.68
N SER A 128 12.17 -10.44 18.66
CA SER A 128 12.27 -9.22 19.48
C SER A 128 13.74 -8.92 19.77
N TYR A 129 14.00 -7.66 20.10
CA TYR A 129 15.28 -7.25 20.66
C TYR A 129 15.45 -7.75 22.10
N GLU A 130 16.71 -7.80 22.56
CA GLU A 130 17.04 -7.91 23.97
C GLU A 130 16.90 -6.55 24.67
N PHE A 131 16.41 -6.58 25.91
CA PHE A 131 16.23 -5.40 26.73
C PHE A 131 17.17 -5.43 27.95
N ASP A 132 17.61 -4.25 28.40
CA ASP A 132 18.32 -4.06 29.66
C ASP A 132 17.34 -4.01 30.85
N GLU A 133 17.87 -3.84 32.07
CA GLU A 133 17.07 -3.78 33.31
C GLU A 133 16.07 -2.60 33.35
N ARG A 134 16.26 -1.59 32.48
CA ARG A 134 15.38 -0.42 32.35
C ARG A 134 14.33 -0.61 31.25
N GLY A 135 14.33 -1.75 30.55
CA GLY A 135 13.45 -2.01 29.42
C GLY A 135 13.89 -1.33 28.12
N MET A 136 15.13 -0.84 28.05
CA MET A 136 15.70 -0.25 26.83
C MET A 136 16.40 -1.32 26.00
N VAL A 137 16.46 -1.16 24.68
CA VAL A 137 17.15 -2.13 23.81
C VAL A 137 18.65 -2.17 24.09
N LYS A 138 19.24 -3.38 24.06
CA LYS A 138 20.69 -3.54 24.11
C LYS A 138 21.32 -3.34 22.73
N GLU A 139 22.50 -2.74 22.71
CA GLU A 139 23.22 -2.41 21.48
C GLU A 139 24.70 -2.81 21.57
N ASP A 140 25.29 -3.19 20.43
CA ASP A 140 26.73 -3.28 20.23
C ASP A 140 27.16 -2.35 19.08
N PRO A 141 27.67 -1.14 19.39
CA PRO A 141 28.15 -0.19 18.39
C PRO A 141 29.33 -0.69 17.53
N THR A 142 30.05 -1.72 17.98
CA THR A 142 31.16 -2.32 17.22
C THR A 142 30.67 -3.21 16.07
N LEU A 143 29.38 -3.58 16.10
CA LEU A 143 28.71 -4.49 15.17
C LEU A 143 29.36 -5.90 15.13
N GLN A 144 30.06 -6.31 16.19
CA GLN A 144 30.74 -7.60 16.27
C GLN A 144 29.92 -8.66 16.99
N HIS A 145 28.96 -8.25 17.82
CA HIS A 145 28.08 -9.16 18.53
C HIS A 145 27.34 -10.05 17.54
N PRO A 146 27.40 -11.39 17.68
CA PRO A 146 26.86 -12.32 16.68
C PRO A 146 25.34 -12.20 16.50
N ARG A 147 24.66 -11.57 17.47
CA ARG A 147 23.22 -11.34 17.49
C ARG A 147 22.81 -9.89 17.21
N CYS A 148 23.75 -8.99 16.91
CA CYS A 148 23.33 -7.69 16.41
C CYS A 148 22.68 -7.86 15.04
N VAL A 149 21.71 -7.00 14.71
CA VAL A 149 20.94 -7.08 13.46
C VAL A 149 21.87 -7.13 12.24
N TYR A 150 23.02 -6.44 12.27
CA TYR A 150 24.00 -6.48 11.19
C TYR A 150 24.52 -7.90 10.88
N GLN A 151 24.95 -8.64 11.91
CA GLN A 151 25.50 -9.98 11.73
C GLN A 151 24.43 -10.98 11.29
N LEU A 152 23.22 -10.87 11.86
CA LEU A 152 22.10 -11.72 11.48
C LEU A 152 21.64 -11.47 10.04
N MET A 153 21.60 -10.20 9.61
CA MET A 153 21.29 -9.84 8.23
C MET A 153 22.32 -10.40 7.25
N LYS A 154 23.63 -10.25 7.55
CA LYS A 154 24.70 -10.85 6.73
C LYS A 154 24.56 -12.36 6.61
N ALA A 155 24.29 -13.05 7.72
CA ALA A 155 24.08 -14.48 7.72
C ALA A 155 22.86 -14.88 6.85
N HIS A 156 21.72 -14.18 7.02
CA HIS A 156 20.48 -14.47 6.30
C HIS A 156 20.63 -14.36 4.78
N TYR A 157 21.24 -13.27 4.30
CA TYR A 157 21.37 -12.98 2.87
C TYR A 157 22.57 -13.64 2.18
N SER A 158 23.51 -14.24 2.93
CA SER A 158 24.69 -14.92 2.36
C SER A 158 24.34 -15.99 1.31
N ARG A 159 23.15 -16.58 1.40
CA ARG A 159 22.62 -17.60 0.47
C ARG A 159 22.19 -17.03 -0.89
N TYR A 160 21.95 -15.73 -0.97
CA TYR A 160 21.48 -15.06 -2.18
C TYR A 160 22.67 -14.67 -3.06
N THR A 161 23.28 -15.65 -3.72
CA THR A 161 24.41 -15.42 -4.63
C THR A 161 23.94 -14.97 -6.02
N ILE A 162 24.86 -14.45 -6.84
CA ILE A 162 24.55 -14.09 -8.22
C ILE A 162 24.13 -15.30 -9.05
N GLU A 163 24.67 -16.49 -8.76
CA GLU A 163 24.27 -17.77 -9.35
C GLU A 163 22.81 -18.10 -9.04
N LEU A 164 22.39 -17.91 -7.79
CA LEU A 164 21.00 -18.14 -7.40
C LEU A 164 20.07 -17.18 -8.15
N VAL A 165 20.44 -15.90 -8.22
CA VAL A 165 19.65 -14.88 -8.92
C VAL A 165 19.54 -15.24 -10.40
N GLU A 166 20.64 -15.60 -11.05
CA GLU A 166 20.66 -16.03 -12.46
C GLU A 166 19.71 -17.20 -12.70
N ARG A 167 19.83 -18.25 -11.88
CA ARG A 167 19.05 -19.48 -12.02
C ARG A 167 17.56 -19.32 -11.72
N VAL A 168 17.20 -18.53 -10.71
CA VAL A 168 15.80 -18.47 -10.21
C VAL A 168 15.02 -17.34 -10.86
N CYS A 169 15.65 -16.20 -11.11
CA CYS A 169 15.03 -15.05 -11.78
C CYS A 169 15.05 -15.18 -13.31
N GLY A 170 15.93 -16.03 -13.86
CA GLY A 170 16.14 -16.16 -15.30
C GLY A 170 16.86 -14.97 -15.93
N MET A 171 17.72 -14.31 -15.15
CA MET A 171 18.46 -13.12 -15.52
C MET A 171 19.90 -13.48 -15.89
N PRO A 172 20.46 -13.04 -17.04
CA PRO A 172 21.87 -13.27 -17.32
C PRO A 172 22.77 -12.58 -16.29
N ARG A 173 23.82 -13.28 -15.84
CA ARG A 173 24.76 -12.77 -14.82
C ARG A 173 25.31 -11.37 -15.08
N GLU A 174 25.70 -11.08 -16.32
CA GLU A 174 26.22 -9.77 -16.71
C GLU A 174 25.18 -8.65 -16.47
N GLN A 175 23.90 -8.93 -16.71
CA GLN A 175 22.84 -7.96 -16.48
C GLN A 175 22.61 -7.70 -14.99
N ILE A 176 22.65 -8.77 -14.19
CA ILE A 176 22.55 -8.67 -12.73
C ILE A 176 23.68 -7.77 -12.22
N GLN A 177 24.93 -8.11 -12.55
CA GLN A 177 26.11 -7.35 -12.11
C GLN A 177 26.04 -5.88 -12.53
N THR A 178 25.71 -5.61 -13.79
CA THR A 178 25.58 -4.24 -14.33
C THR A 178 24.56 -3.41 -13.53
N THR A 179 23.40 -3.99 -13.24
CA THR A 179 22.38 -3.29 -12.43
C THR A 179 22.81 -3.08 -10.99
N TRP A 180 23.47 -4.06 -10.37
CA TRP A 180 23.97 -3.94 -8.99
C TRP A 180 25.08 -2.89 -8.87
N ASP A 181 26.00 -2.82 -9.83
CA ASP A 181 27.06 -1.80 -9.87
C ASP A 181 26.47 -0.39 -9.95
N MET A 182 25.51 -0.17 -10.86
CA MET A 182 24.82 1.12 -10.98
C MET A 182 24.10 1.52 -9.69
N ILE A 183 23.46 0.58 -9.01
CA ILE A 183 22.76 0.84 -7.74
C ILE A 183 23.75 1.16 -6.62
N ALA A 184 24.85 0.41 -6.51
CA ALA A 184 25.89 0.62 -5.52
C ALA A 184 26.53 2.02 -5.59
N GLU A 185 26.59 2.66 -6.76
CA GLU A 185 27.06 4.05 -6.88
C GLU A 185 26.25 5.04 -6.03
N THR A 186 25.02 4.69 -5.65
CA THR A 186 24.14 5.54 -4.84
C THR A 186 24.33 5.37 -3.34
N ALA A 187 25.32 4.59 -2.90
CA ALA A 187 25.80 4.64 -1.51
C ALA A 187 26.61 5.91 -1.19
N ARG A 188 27.02 6.67 -2.23
CA ARG A 188 27.79 7.91 -2.08
C ARG A 188 26.86 9.06 -1.65
N PRO A 189 27.26 9.92 -0.69
CA PRO A 189 26.43 11.02 -0.20
C PRO A 189 25.85 11.98 -1.25
N GLU A 190 26.55 12.15 -2.37
CA GLU A 190 26.16 13.05 -3.48
C GLU A 190 25.12 12.42 -4.42
N ARG A 191 24.90 11.11 -4.32
CA ARG A 191 24.07 10.33 -5.24
C ARG A 191 22.92 9.68 -4.52
N THR A 192 21.78 9.64 -5.20
CA THR A 192 20.54 9.09 -4.65
C THR A 192 19.85 8.22 -5.68
N MET A 193 19.32 7.08 -5.22
CA MET A 193 18.40 6.26 -6.00
C MET A 193 16.97 6.53 -5.55
N SER A 194 16.06 6.72 -6.51
CA SER A 194 14.62 6.68 -6.27
C SER A 194 14.03 5.37 -6.77
N ILE A 195 13.31 4.67 -5.90
CA ILE A 195 12.57 3.45 -6.29
C ILE A 195 11.14 3.82 -6.63
N LEU A 196 10.69 3.49 -7.85
CA LEU A 196 9.32 3.68 -8.32
C LEU A 196 8.67 2.31 -8.48
N TYR A 197 7.71 1.99 -7.61
CA TYR A 197 7.00 0.72 -7.64
C TYR A 197 5.52 0.88 -7.33
N ALA A 198 4.74 -0.14 -7.68
CA ALA A 198 3.35 -0.27 -7.26
C ALA A 198 2.96 -1.76 -7.20
N LEU A 199 2.08 -2.20 -8.11
CA LEU A 199 1.40 -3.48 -8.02
C LEU A 199 2.26 -4.68 -8.41
N GLY A 200 3.35 -4.46 -9.15
CA GLY A 200 4.27 -5.55 -9.50
C GLY A 200 4.97 -6.15 -8.28
N TRP A 201 5.03 -5.42 -7.17
CA TRP A 201 5.51 -5.94 -5.88
C TRP A 201 4.40 -6.26 -4.89
N THR A 202 3.28 -5.51 -4.87
CA THR A 202 2.27 -5.70 -3.81
C THR A 202 1.34 -6.90 -4.03
N GLN A 203 1.18 -7.38 -5.26
CA GLN A 203 0.16 -8.38 -5.61
C GLN A 203 0.74 -9.79 -5.73
N HIS A 204 1.37 -10.24 -4.64
CA HIS A 204 1.96 -11.56 -4.42
C HIS A 204 1.68 -12.04 -3.00
N SER A 205 1.75 -13.34 -2.74
CA SER A 205 1.68 -13.91 -1.39
C SER A 205 2.79 -13.44 -0.45
N ILE A 206 3.87 -12.87 -0.99
CA ILE A 206 5.03 -12.30 -0.30
C ILE A 206 5.19 -10.78 -0.54
N GLY A 207 4.12 -10.09 -0.93
CA GLY A 207 4.19 -8.72 -1.42
C GLY A 207 4.76 -7.73 -0.40
N ALA A 208 4.39 -7.85 0.87
CA ALA A 208 4.96 -7.03 1.94
C ALA A 208 6.48 -7.22 2.07
N GLN A 209 6.95 -8.46 1.93
CA GLN A 209 8.37 -8.78 2.06
C GLN A 209 9.21 -8.29 0.86
N ILE A 210 8.67 -8.28 -0.36
CA ILE A 210 9.36 -7.66 -1.51
C ILE A 210 9.67 -6.18 -1.23
N ILE A 211 8.68 -5.45 -0.71
CA ILE A 211 8.80 -4.02 -0.38
C ILE A 211 9.80 -3.81 0.75
N ARG A 212 9.81 -4.71 1.74
CA ARG A 212 10.81 -4.69 2.81
C ARG A 212 12.22 -4.85 2.26
N THR A 213 12.48 -5.81 1.38
CA THR A 213 13.81 -6.00 0.78
C THR A 213 14.26 -4.74 0.04
N ALA A 214 13.38 -4.12 -0.75
CA ALA A 214 13.68 -2.86 -1.44
C ALA A 214 13.94 -1.68 -0.48
N SER A 215 13.20 -1.62 0.62
CA SER A 215 13.41 -0.60 1.67
C SER A 215 14.75 -0.80 2.37
N MET A 216 15.14 -2.04 2.65
CA MET A 216 16.44 -2.39 3.22
C MET A 216 17.58 -1.97 2.28
N VAL A 217 17.46 -2.18 0.97
CA VAL A 217 18.42 -1.67 -0.01
C VAL A 217 18.56 -0.14 0.10
N GLN A 218 17.46 0.62 0.16
CA GLN A 218 17.52 2.08 0.31
C GLN A 218 18.17 2.53 1.63
N LEU A 219 17.99 1.77 2.71
CA LEU A 219 18.63 2.05 4.00
C LEU A 219 20.15 1.78 3.95
N LEU A 220 20.58 0.68 3.32
CA LEU A 220 22.01 0.39 3.13
C LEU A 220 22.71 1.46 2.30
N LEU A 221 22.00 2.04 1.33
CA LEU A 221 22.51 3.11 0.47
C LEU A 221 22.38 4.51 1.08
N GLY A 222 21.67 4.67 2.19
CA GLY A 222 21.44 5.98 2.83
C GLY A 222 20.48 6.90 2.07
N ASN A 223 19.55 6.35 1.28
CA ASN A 223 18.70 7.10 0.36
C ASN A 223 17.34 7.53 0.96
N ILE A 224 16.99 7.12 2.18
CA ILE A 224 15.73 7.53 2.83
C ILE A 224 15.87 8.89 3.51
N GLY A 225 14.91 9.79 3.29
CA GLY A 225 14.93 11.17 3.78
C GLY A 225 15.71 12.16 2.90
N MET A 226 16.26 11.67 1.78
CA MET A 226 17.08 12.45 0.84
C MET A 226 16.26 13.02 -0.32
N LEU A 227 16.70 14.16 -0.87
CA LEU A 227 16.24 14.70 -2.15
C LEU A 227 16.57 13.74 -3.30
N GLY A 228 15.58 13.39 -4.12
CA GLY A 228 15.74 12.45 -5.24
C GLY A 228 15.92 10.99 -4.81
N GLY A 229 15.80 10.70 -3.51
CA GLY A 229 15.93 9.35 -2.96
C GLY A 229 14.58 8.67 -2.78
N GLY A 230 14.48 7.96 -1.65
CA GLY A 230 13.23 7.49 -1.10
C GLY A 230 12.63 6.25 -1.78
N VAL A 231 11.52 5.81 -1.19
CA VAL A 231 10.72 4.69 -1.68
C VAL A 231 9.39 5.28 -2.17
N ASN A 232 9.32 5.53 -3.47
CA ASN A 232 8.16 6.11 -4.13
C ASN A 232 7.17 5.00 -4.51
N ALA A 233 6.45 4.53 -3.49
CA ALA A 233 5.27 3.67 -3.63
C ALA A 233 4.14 4.44 -4.33
N LEU A 234 3.97 4.23 -5.64
CA LEU A 234 3.05 4.98 -6.48
C LEU A 234 1.61 4.47 -6.29
N ARG A 235 0.75 5.30 -5.70
CA ARG A 235 -0.63 4.93 -5.37
C ARG A 235 -1.49 4.84 -6.64
N GLY A 236 -2.53 4.01 -6.60
CA GLY A 236 -3.41 3.70 -7.73
C GLY A 236 -4.53 4.72 -7.95
N HIS A 237 -5.71 4.47 -7.38
CA HIS A 237 -6.84 5.41 -7.47
C HIS A 237 -6.47 6.80 -6.90
N SER A 238 -7.14 7.82 -7.43
CA SER A 238 -6.93 9.24 -7.09
C SER A 238 -6.93 9.53 -5.59
N ASN A 239 -7.78 8.85 -4.82
CA ASN A 239 -7.94 9.04 -3.38
C ASN A 239 -7.71 7.76 -2.56
N ILE A 240 -7.03 6.73 -3.09
CA ILE A 240 -6.73 5.51 -2.30
C ILE A 240 -5.91 5.84 -1.05
N GLN A 241 -5.05 6.88 -1.12
CA GLN A 241 -4.33 7.38 0.04
C GLN A 241 -5.32 7.93 1.08
N GLY A 242 -6.27 8.77 0.69
CA GLY A 242 -7.23 9.36 1.61
C GLY A 242 -8.18 8.35 2.25
N LEU A 243 -8.68 7.36 1.50
CA LEU A 243 -9.49 6.28 2.08
C LEU A 243 -8.69 5.40 3.06
N THR A 244 -7.39 5.20 2.79
CA THR A 244 -6.50 4.52 3.74
C THR A 244 -6.28 5.37 4.99
N ASP A 245 -6.05 6.68 4.82
CA ASP A 245 -5.88 7.63 5.92
C ASP A 245 -7.13 7.69 6.81
N LEU A 246 -8.32 7.61 6.22
CA LEU A 246 -9.60 7.60 6.92
C LEU A 246 -10.00 6.22 7.46
N GLY A 247 -9.15 5.20 7.31
CA GLY A 247 -9.36 3.88 7.91
C GLY A 247 -10.49 3.06 7.28
N LEU A 248 -10.76 3.22 5.97
CA LEU A 248 -11.74 2.40 5.24
C LEU A 248 -11.15 1.00 4.93
N LEU A 249 -10.70 0.32 5.99
CA LEU A 249 -10.15 -1.02 6.02
C LEU A 249 -10.68 -1.72 7.27
N SER A 250 -10.89 -3.05 7.19
CA SER A 250 -11.64 -3.82 8.21
C SER A 250 -11.21 -3.61 9.65
N ASN A 251 -9.94 -3.30 9.91
CA ASN A 251 -9.38 -3.17 11.26
C ASN A 251 -8.91 -1.76 11.62
N GLN A 252 -9.07 -0.78 10.74
CA GLN A 252 -8.56 0.57 10.94
C GLN A 252 -9.66 1.55 11.35
N LEU A 253 -9.20 2.62 11.99
CA LEU A 253 -9.92 3.84 12.29
C LEU A 253 -9.15 5.01 11.66
N PRO A 254 -9.78 6.18 11.46
CA PRO A 254 -9.11 7.34 10.89
C PRO A 254 -7.77 7.69 11.56
N GLY A 255 -6.79 8.09 10.75
CA GLY A 255 -5.44 8.44 11.19
C GLY A 255 -4.58 7.23 11.56
N TYR A 256 -4.78 6.07 10.91
CA TYR A 256 -4.04 4.84 11.21
C TYR A 256 -4.21 4.39 12.67
N LEU A 257 -5.35 4.72 13.28
CA LEU A 257 -5.80 4.12 14.51
C LEU A 257 -6.39 2.73 14.20
N TYR A 258 -6.61 1.90 15.22
CA TYR A 258 -7.01 0.50 15.03
C TYR A 258 -8.19 0.17 15.93
N LEU A 259 -9.13 -0.60 15.40
CA LEU A 259 -10.13 -1.28 16.21
C LEU A 259 -9.46 -2.25 17.19
N ALA A 260 -10.18 -2.56 18.25
CA ALA A 260 -9.79 -3.55 19.23
C ALA A 260 -10.11 -4.97 18.75
N SER A 261 -9.37 -5.98 19.21
CA SER A 261 -9.84 -7.36 19.08
C SER A 261 -10.93 -7.66 20.13
N HIS A 262 -11.70 -8.72 19.92
CA HIS A 262 -12.70 -9.16 20.90
C HIS A 262 -12.11 -9.61 22.25
N GLU A 263 -10.78 -9.79 22.35
CA GLU A 263 -10.07 -10.06 23.62
C GLU A 263 -9.75 -8.77 24.38
N GLU A 264 -9.78 -7.61 23.72
CA GLU A 264 -9.43 -6.30 24.27
C GLU A 264 -10.67 -5.58 24.82
N GLN A 265 -11.23 -6.06 25.93
CA GLN A 265 -12.42 -5.44 26.52
C GLN A 265 -12.11 -4.19 27.36
N GLU A 266 -10.91 -4.08 27.91
CA GLU A 266 -10.51 -2.96 28.78
C GLU A 266 -9.85 -1.82 28.00
N TYR A 267 -10.42 -0.61 28.06
CA TYR A 267 -9.91 0.59 27.36
C TYR A 267 -8.44 0.88 27.71
N ARG A 268 -8.07 0.77 28.99
CA ARG A 268 -6.70 1.06 29.43
C ARG A 268 -5.66 0.12 28.83
N GLU A 269 -5.99 -1.16 28.68
CA GLU A 269 -5.08 -2.12 28.03
C GLU A 269 -5.04 -1.92 26.51
N TYR A 270 -6.17 -1.55 25.89
CA TYR A 270 -6.22 -1.14 24.48
C TYR A 270 -5.26 0.02 24.19
N ILE A 271 -5.30 1.08 25.00
CA ILE A 271 -4.41 2.24 24.88
C ILE A 271 -2.96 1.83 25.15
N LYS A 272 -2.68 1.13 26.25
CA LYS A 272 -1.32 0.73 26.65
C LYS A 272 -0.59 -0.07 25.57
N ARG A 273 -1.29 -0.96 24.85
CA ARG A 273 -0.70 -1.76 23.76
C ARG A 273 -0.32 -0.91 22.54
N ARG A 274 -0.98 0.22 22.33
CA ARG A 274 -0.86 1.08 21.15
C ARG A 274 -0.02 2.34 21.42
N ALA A 275 -0.02 2.83 22.65
CA ALA A 275 0.85 3.91 23.12
C ALA A 275 2.30 3.45 23.22
N LYS A 276 3.03 3.54 22.11
CA LYS A 276 4.41 3.06 21.99
C LYS A 276 5.37 3.98 22.72
N GLN A 277 5.94 3.53 23.84
CA GLN A 277 6.93 4.28 24.60
C GLN A 277 8.33 4.15 23.96
N PRO A 278 9.21 5.16 24.10
CA PRO A 278 10.61 5.05 23.67
C PRO A 278 11.31 3.82 24.24
N LEU A 279 12.10 3.14 23.39
CA LEU A 279 12.96 2.01 23.77
C LEU A 279 14.46 2.38 23.78
N ARG A 280 14.77 3.66 23.51
CA ARG A 280 16.08 4.28 23.71
C ARG A 280 15.88 5.65 24.35
N GLU A 281 16.88 6.09 25.11
CA GLU A 281 16.84 7.38 25.80
C GLU A 281 16.80 8.56 24.81
N GLY A 282 15.93 9.53 25.06
CA GLY A 282 15.82 10.74 24.24
C GLY A 282 14.98 10.58 22.96
N GLU A 283 14.47 9.39 22.65
CA GLU A 283 13.70 9.17 21.43
C GLU A 283 12.27 9.76 21.47
N VAL A 284 11.79 10.13 20.29
CA VAL A 284 10.48 10.78 20.14
C VAL A 284 9.35 9.79 20.39
N SER A 285 9.35 8.67 19.66
CA SER A 285 8.28 7.66 19.61
C SER A 285 6.88 8.28 19.65
N TYR A 286 6.49 8.97 18.57
CA TYR A 286 5.31 9.84 18.56
C TYR A 286 4.00 9.10 18.83
N TRP A 287 3.95 7.80 18.55
CA TRP A 287 2.82 6.94 18.91
C TRP A 287 2.57 6.83 20.42
N LYS A 288 3.48 7.30 21.29
CA LYS A 288 3.19 7.45 22.74
C LYS A 288 1.97 8.33 23.03
N TYR A 289 1.58 9.18 22.08
CA TYR A 289 0.41 10.06 22.18
C TYR A 289 -0.90 9.45 21.65
N TYR A 290 -0.94 8.14 21.41
CA TYR A 290 -2.09 7.42 20.85
C TYR A 290 -3.44 7.79 21.50
N GLU A 291 -3.47 7.91 22.84
CA GLU A 291 -4.69 8.23 23.60
C GLU A 291 -5.30 9.57 23.17
N ARG A 292 -4.47 10.59 22.91
CA ARG A 292 -4.95 11.92 22.47
C ARG A 292 -5.69 11.85 21.15
N PHE A 293 -5.19 11.01 20.24
CA PHE A 293 -5.78 10.81 18.92
C PHE A 293 -7.08 10.02 19.03
N HIS A 294 -7.09 8.94 19.82
CA HIS A 294 -8.27 8.12 20.05
C HIS A 294 -9.39 8.92 20.71
N VAL A 295 -9.11 9.62 21.82
CA VAL A 295 -10.11 10.43 22.52
C VAL A 295 -10.66 11.52 21.62
N SER A 296 -9.81 12.23 20.87
CA SER A 296 -10.28 13.28 19.95
C SER A 296 -11.17 12.73 18.82
N LEU A 297 -10.91 11.52 18.33
CA LEU A 297 -11.79 10.83 17.37
C LEU A 297 -13.13 10.47 18.01
N MET A 298 -13.12 9.91 19.23
CA MET A 298 -14.37 9.57 19.94
C MET A 298 -15.21 10.81 20.25
N LYS A 299 -14.58 11.96 20.55
CA LYS A 299 -15.26 13.25 20.67
C LYS A 299 -15.80 13.77 19.34
N ALA A 300 -15.19 13.43 18.20
CA ALA A 300 -15.74 13.76 16.89
C ALA A 300 -17.02 12.96 16.61
N TRP A 301 -17.02 11.66 16.92
CA TRP A 301 -18.16 10.79 16.64
C TRP A 301 -19.30 10.91 17.64
N PHE A 302 -19.01 11.01 18.94
CA PHE A 302 -20.06 10.91 19.97
C PHE A 302 -20.19 12.15 20.84
N SER A 303 -19.37 13.19 20.58
CA SER A 303 -19.46 14.49 21.23
C SER A 303 -19.68 14.37 22.75
N GLU A 304 -20.76 14.93 23.31
CA GLU A 304 -21.08 14.90 24.74
C GLU A 304 -21.30 13.49 25.32
N ALA A 305 -21.67 12.49 24.50
CA ALA A 305 -21.83 11.12 24.96
C ALA A 305 -20.49 10.44 25.29
N ALA A 306 -19.40 10.82 24.60
CA ALA A 306 -18.05 10.35 24.94
C ALA A 306 -17.50 11.15 26.13
N THR A 307 -17.46 10.49 27.29
CA THR A 307 -16.99 11.06 28.57
C THR A 307 -15.88 10.20 29.15
N LYS A 308 -15.16 10.72 30.15
CA LYS A 308 -14.17 9.91 30.87
C LYS A 308 -14.80 8.74 31.62
N ASP A 309 -16.02 8.90 32.12
CA ASP A 309 -16.70 7.92 32.99
C ASP A 309 -17.18 6.67 32.22
N ASN A 310 -17.33 6.76 30.90
CA ASN A 310 -17.67 5.65 30.02
C ASN A 310 -16.55 5.31 29.02
N ASP A 311 -15.31 5.61 29.40
CA ASP A 311 -14.11 5.37 28.59
C ASP A 311 -14.28 5.86 27.14
N TRP A 312 -14.84 7.05 26.99
CA TRP A 312 -15.05 7.73 25.72
C TRP A 312 -15.89 6.93 24.72
N CYS A 313 -16.87 6.14 25.20
CA CYS A 313 -17.67 5.23 24.37
C CYS A 313 -16.85 4.11 23.69
N TYR A 314 -15.72 3.71 24.26
CA TYR A 314 -14.89 2.62 23.72
C TYR A 314 -15.70 1.35 23.43
N ASP A 315 -16.64 0.99 24.30
CA ASP A 315 -17.49 -0.19 24.14
C ASP A 315 -18.52 -0.11 23.02
N TRP A 316 -18.72 1.06 22.43
CA TRP A 316 -19.60 1.24 21.28
C TRP A 316 -18.90 0.86 19.96
N LEU A 317 -17.56 0.80 19.95
CA LEU A 317 -16.81 0.40 18.76
C LEU A 317 -16.88 -1.12 18.54
N PRO A 318 -17.05 -1.57 17.29
CA PRO A 318 -17.03 -2.99 16.99
C PRO A 318 -15.65 -3.58 17.26
N LYS A 319 -15.60 -4.66 18.05
CA LYS A 319 -14.37 -5.39 18.35
C LYS A 319 -14.25 -6.61 17.44
N LEU A 320 -13.07 -6.83 16.86
CA LEU A 320 -12.86 -7.86 15.84
C LEU A 320 -12.74 -9.27 16.45
N SER A 321 -13.62 -10.18 16.06
CA SER A 321 -13.52 -11.61 16.37
C SER A 321 -12.45 -12.33 15.54
N GLU A 322 -12.11 -11.77 14.38
CA GLU A 322 -11.09 -12.30 13.47
C GLU A 322 -10.00 -11.25 13.27
N PRO A 323 -8.73 -11.64 13.02
CA PRO A 323 -7.67 -10.66 12.80
C PRO A 323 -7.99 -9.67 11.66
N LEU A 324 -8.70 -10.13 10.63
CA LEU A 324 -9.11 -9.33 9.49
C LEU A 324 -10.35 -9.94 8.82
N TYR A 325 -11.36 -9.10 8.54
CA TYR A 325 -12.43 -9.39 7.57
C TYR A 325 -12.06 -8.80 6.22
N ASP A 326 -10.95 -9.29 5.66
CA ASP A 326 -10.52 -8.90 4.32
C ASP A 326 -11.49 -9.38 3.24
N VAL A 327 -11.27 -8.93 2.01
CA VAL A 327 -12.16 -9.25 0.88
C VAL A 327 -12.19 -10.74 0.54
N LEU A 328 -11.07 -11.47 0.70
CA LEU A 328 -11.04 -12.91 0.44
C LEU A 328 -11.85 -13.66 1.49
N HIS A 329 -11.67 -13.29 2.77
CA HIS A 329 -12.47 -13.86 3.86
C HIS A 329 -13.96 -13.53 3.72
N THR A 330 -14.29 -12.26 3.43
CA THR A 330 -15.67 -11.81 3.28
C THR A 330 -16.37 -12.53 2.14
N PHE A 331 -15.71 -12.68 0.99
CA PHE A 331 -16.29 -13.39 -0.16
C PHE A 331 -16.30 -14.90 0.00
N GLU A 332 -15.41 -15.49 0.80
CA GLU A 332 -15.53 -16.90 1.22
C GLU A 332 -16.80 -17.12 2.06
N ARG A 333 -17.02 -16.28 3.07
CA ARG A 333 -18.24 -16.34 3.90
C ARG A 333 -19.50 -16.08 3.09
N MET A 334 -19.46 -15.12 2.17
CA MET A 334 -20.55 -14.85 1.21
C MET A 334 -20.80 -16.06 0.30
N HIS A 335 -19.72 -16.72 -0.18
CA HIS A 335 -19.81 -17.96 -0.93
C HIS A 335 -20.42 -19.11 -0.10
N HIS A 336 -20.32 -19.10 1.22
CA HIS A 336 -21.03 -20.03 2.11
C HIS A 336 -22.45 -19.57 2.51
N GLY A 337 -22.92 -18.42 2.02
CA GLY A 337 -24.25 -17.89 2.34
C GLY A 337 -24.37 -17.25 3.71
N GLU A 338 -23.24 -16.87 4.33
CA GLU A 338 -23.20 -16.28 5.68
C GLU A 338 -23.35 -14.75 5.68
N ILE A 339 -23.38 -14.11 4.51
CA ILE A 339 -23.51 -12.66 4.36
C ILE A 339 -24.88 -12.35 3.76
N THR A 340 -25.65 -11.49 4.45
CA THR A 340 -27.02 -11.15 4.03
C THR A 340 -27.05 -10.06 2.96
N GLY A 341 -26.24 -9.01 3.13
CA GLY A 341 -26.20 -7.89 2.19
C GLY A 341 -24.81 -7.32 2.01
N TYR A 342 -24.61 -6.58 0.93
CA TYR A 342 -23.32 -5.98 0.60
C TYR A 342 -23.50 -4.60 -0.03
N PHE A 343 -22.60 -3.66 0.28
CA PHE A 343 -22.52 -2.34 -0.32
C PHE A 343 -21.29 -2.27 -1.24
N CYS A 344 -21.51 -1.84 -2.48
CA CYS A 344 -20.49 -1.54 -3.47
C CYS A 344 -20.55 -0.05 -3.82
N GLN A 345 -19.78 0.77 -3.10
CA GLN A 345 -19.67 2.21 -3.36
C GLN A 345 -18.40 2.50 -4.16
N GLY A 346 -18.54 2.95 -5.41
CA GLY A 346 -17.41 3.27 -6.29
C GLY A 346 -16.43 2.11 -6.51
N PHE A 347 -16.90 0.86 -6.41
CA PHE A 347 -16.08 -0.35 -6.49
C PHE A 347 -16.80 -1.45 -7.29
N ASN A 348 -16.05 -2.17 -8.13
CA ASN A 348 -16.59 -3.17 -9.06
C ASN A 348 -15.99 -4.58 -8.79
N PRO A 349 -16.38 -5.25 -7.68
CA PRO A 349 -15.75 -6.48 -7.22
C PRO A 349 -15.81 -7.63 -8.23
N LEU A 350 -16.89 -7.78 -9.01
CA LEU A 350 -16.99 -8.83 -10.04
C LEU A 350 -15.83 -8.75 -11.05
N ALA A 351 -15.42 -7.52 -11.38
CA ALA A 351 -14.32 -7.27 -12.29
C ALA A 351 -12.95 -7.31 -11.58
N SER A 352 -12.85 -6.77 -10.37
CA SER A 352 -11.56 -6.51 -9.71
C SER A 352 -11.06 -7.57 -8.71
N PHE A 353 -11.93 -8.41 -8.16
CA PHE A 353 -11.54 -9.48 -7.24
C PHE A 353 -11.09 -10.74 -7.98
N PRO A 354 -10.19 -11.56 -7.39
CA PRO A 354 -9.72 -12.79 -8.03
C PRO A 354 -10.83 -13.83 -8.11
N ASP A 355 -10.68 -14.80 -9.01
CA ASP A 355 -11.67 -15.84 -9.31
C ASP A 355 -13.08 -15.27 -9.51
N LYS A 356 -13.26 -14.53 -10.61
CA LYS A 356 -14.55 -13.91 -10.99
C LYS A 356 -15.72 -14.90 -10.94
N ASN A 357 -15.49 -16.18 -11.23
CA ASN A 357 -16.52 -17.20 -11.19
C ASN A 357 -16.98 -17.49 -9.76
N LYS A 358 -16.05 -17.64 -8.81
CA LYS A 358 -16.38 -17.75 -7.38
C LYS A 358 -17.06 -16.48 -6.86
N VAL A 359 -16.58 -15.30 -7.26
CA VAL A 359 -17.16 -14.00 -6.87
C VAL A 359 -18.61 -13.88 -7.35
N SER A 360 -18.90 -14.27 -8.60
CA SER A 360 -20.28 -14.30 -9.13
C SER A 360 -21.19 -15.21 -8.30
N GLN A 361 -20.71 -16.41 -7.97
CA GLN A 361 -21.45 -17.37 -7.14
C GLN A 361 -21.68 -16.86 -5.70
N ALA A 362 -20.75 -16.08 -5.15
CA ALA A 362 -20.91 -15.45 -3.86
C ALA A 362 -22.00 -14.36 -3.89
N LEU A 363 -21.96 -13.44 -4.87
CA LEU A 363 -22.96 -12.38 -5.03
C LEU A 363 -24.38 -12.94 -5.22
N ALA A 364 -24.51 -14.07 -5.91
CA ALA A 364 -25.79 -14.76 -6.11
C ALA A 364 -26.43 -15.32 -4.82
N LYS A 365 -25.68 -15.40 -3.73
CA LYS A 365 -26.17 -15.89 -2.42
C LYS A 365 -26.61 -14.76 -1.48
N LEU A 366 -26.36 -13.51 -1.83
CA LEU A 366 -26.84 -12.35 -1.07
C LEU A 366 -28.38 -12.27 -1.10
N LYS A 367 -28.95 -11.64 -0.08
CA LYS A 367 -30.36 -11.22 -0.10
C LYS A 367 -30.51 -9.88 -0.79
N TYR A 368 -29.62 -8.93 -0.51
CA TYR A 368 -29.60 -7.64 -1.20
C TYR A 368 -28.18 -7.17 -1.53
N LEU A 369 -28.05 -6.39 -2.59
CA LEU A 369 -26.84 -5.72 -3.01
C LEU A 369 -27.17 -4.25 -3.30
N VAL A 370 -26.47 -3.32 -2.65
CA VAL A 370 -26.56 -1.89 -2.95
C VAL A 370 -25.32 -1.46 -3.72
N VAL A 371 -25.52 -0.93 -4.92
CA VAL A 371 -24.47 -0.36 -5.76
C VAL A 371 -24.65 1.15 -5.83
N MET A 372 -23.61 1.90 -5.49
CA MET A 372 -23.51 3.35 -5.61
C MET A 372 -22.36 3.67 -6.58
N ASP A 373 -22.68 4.13 -7.78
CA ASP A 373 -21.68 4.41 -8.82
C ASP A 373 -22.23 5.43 -9.83
N PRO A 374 -21.38 6.32 -10.41
CA PRO A 374 -21.81 7.21 -11.48
C PRO A 374 -21.99 6.49 -12.83
N LEU A 375 -21.58 5.22 -12.94
CA LEU A 375 -21.62 4.44 -14.17
C LEU A 375 -22.29 3.08 -13.99
N ALA A 376 -22.64 2.47 -15.13
CA ALA A 376 -23.06 1.08 -15.17
C ALA A 376 -21.83 0.17 -15.05
N ILE A 377 -21.75 -0.63 -13.99
CA ILE A 377 -20.64 -1.55 -13.74
C ILE A 377 -21.08 -3.01 -13.80
N GLU A 378 -20.15 -3.93 -14.11
CA GLU A 378 -20.41 -5.37 -14.18
C GLU A 378 -21.03 -5.92 -12.90
N THR A 379 -20.61 -5.44 -11.73
CA THR A 379 -21.17 -5.89 -10.44
C THR A 379 -22.65 -5.58 -10.29
N ALA A 380 -23.15 -4.46 -10.82
CA ALA A 380 -24.57 -4.11 -10.74
C ALA A 380 -25.46 -5.02 -11.61
N GLU A 381 -24.85 -5.68 -12.59
CA GLU A 381 -25.52 -6.54 -13.57
C GLU A 381 -24.97 -7.98 -13.52
N PHE A 382 -24.38 -8.38 -12.39
CA PHE A 382 -23.78 -9.71 -12.21
C PHE A 382 -24.78 -10.86 -12.44
N TRP A 383 -26.07 -10.57 -12.25
CA TRP A 383 -27.20 -11.48 -12.38
C TRP A 383 -27.69 -11.63 -13.82
N GLN A 384 -27.23 -10.80 -14.77
CA GLN A 384 -27.65 -10.84 -16.17
C GLN A 384 -26.77 -11.77 -17.01
N ASN A 385 -27.38 -12.55 -17.90
CA ASN A 385 -26.64 -13.37 -18.85
C ASN A 385 -26.02 -12.48 -19.95
N HIS A 386 -24.71 -12.62 -20.17
CA HIS A 386 -23.98 -11.97 -21.26
C HIS A 386 -23.21 -13.01 -22.11
N GLY A 387 -23.81 -14.18 -22.34
CA GLY A 387 -23.15 -15.31 -22.97
C GLY A 387 -21.90 -15.73 -22.20
N GLU A 388 -20.84 -16.14 -22.90
CA GLU A 388 -19.58 -16.59 -22.26
C GLU A 388 -18.93 -15.52 -21.35
N LEU A 389 -19.25 -14.23 -21.51
CA LEU A 389 -18.69 -13.15 -20.69
C LEU A 389 -19.26 -13.15 -19.26
N ASN A 390 -20.53 -13.55 -19.13
CA ASN A 390 -21.21 -13.75 -17.86
C ASN A 390 -22.33 -14.79 -18.02
N ASP A 391 -21.96 -16.07 -18.02
CA ASP A 391 -22.90 -17.16 -18.25
C ASP A 391 -23.60 -17.53 -16.93
N VAL A 392 -24.69 -16.84 -16.66
CA VAL A 392 -25.54 -17.04 -15.48
C VAL A 392 -26.99 -17.22 -15.91
N ASP A 393 -27.79 -17.87 -15.07
CA ASP A 393 -29.24 -17.96 -15.22
C ASP A 393 -29.91 -16.97 -14.26
N PRO A 394 -30.48 -15.85 -14.75
CA PRO A 394 -31.15 -14.87 -13.90
C PRO A 394 -32.28 -15.48 -13.05
N SER A 395 -32.93 -16.56 -13.52
CA SER A 395 -34.02 -17.20 -12.78
C SER A 395 -33.56 -17.89 -11.49
N GLN A 396 -32.26 -18.20 -11.38
CA GLN A 396 -31.66 -18.85 -10.21
C GLN A 396 -31.04 -17.85 -9.22
N ILE A 397 -31.02 -16.56 -9.55
CA ILE A 397 -30.39 -15.52 -8.72
C ILE A 397 -31.48 -14.69 -8.05
N GLN A 398 -31.58 -14.79 -6.73
CA GLN A 398 -32.64 -14.17 -5.93
C GLN A 398 -32.21 -12.88 -5.22
N THR A 399 -30.99 -12.40 -5.49
CA THR A 399 -30.45 -11.18 -4.88
C THR A 399 -31.23 -9.95 -5.36
N GLU A 400 -31.79 -9.18 -4.45
CA GLU A 400 -32.38 -7.87 -4.75
C GLU A 400 -31.25 -6.84 -4.98
N VAL A 401 -31.25 -6.16 -6.13
CA VAL A 401 -30.18 -5.20 -6.47
C VAL A 401 -30.72 -3.77 -6.53
N PHE A 402 -30.20 -2.92 -5.66
CA PHE A 402 -30.43 -1.48 -5.68
C PHE A 402 -29.25 -0.80 -6.40
N ARG A 403 -29.52 -0.05 -7.46
CA ARG A 403 -28.51 0.77 -8.16
C ARG A 403 -28.83 2.24 -7.95
N LEU A 404 -28.03 2.90 -7.14
CA LEU A 404 -28.21 4.30 -6.75
C LEU A 404 -27.20 5.16 -7.55
N PRO A 405 -27.67 6.07 -8.42
CA PRO A 405 -26.79 6.88 -9.24
C PRO A 405 -26.09 7.95 -8.40
N THR A 406 -24.77 7.94 -8.40
CA THR A 406 -23.95 8.97 -7.71
C THR A 406 -23.43 10.02 -8.69
N THR A 407 -22.94 11.11 -8.14
CA THR A 407 -22.08 12.10 -8.80
C THR A 407 -20.73 11.51 -9.23
N CYS A 408 -20.05 12.22 -10.14
CA CYS A 408 -18.63 12.03 -10.41
C CYS A 408 -17.79 13.20 -9.85
N PHE A 409 -16.45 13.07 -9.93
CA PHE A 409 -15.50 14.05 -9.38
C PHE A 409 -15.68 15.50 -9.87
N ALA A 410 -16.34 15.73 -11.01
CA ALA A 410 -16.56 17.06 -11.57
C ALA A 410 -17.85 17.72 -11.04
N GLU A 411 -18.65 17.01 -10.25
CA GLU A 411 -20.00 17.42 -9.84
C GLU A 411 -20.08 17.76 -8.34
N GLU A 412 -18.95 17.69 -7.63
CA GLU A 412 -18.83 17.98 -6.20
C GLU A 412 -17.61 18.85 -5.90
N ASN A 413 -17.68 19.55 -4.75
CA ASN A 413 -16.50 20.10 -4.10
C ASN A 413 -15.89 19.01 -3.20
N GLY A 414 -14.61 19.11 -2.88
CA GLY A 414 -14.01 18.28 -1.84
C GLY A 414 -12.52 18.14 -1.95
N ALA A 415 -11.95 17.27 -1.13
CA ALA A 415 -10.52 16.98 -1.14
C ALA A 415 -10.24 15.53 -1.56
N ILE A 416 -9.18 15.34 -2.34
CA ILE A 416 -8.58 14.02 -2.58
C ILE A 416 -7.10 14.06 -2.22
N VAL A 417 -6.58 12.92 -1.77
CA VAL A 417 -5.19 12.78 -1.35
C VAL A 417 -4.40 12.01 -2.38
N ASN A 418 -3.45 12.69 -3.02
CA ASN A 418 -2.62 12.07 -4.03
C ASN A 418 -1.53 11.17 -3.41
N SER A 419 -0.76 10.48 -4.26
CA SER A 419 0.34 9.60 -3.83
C SER A 419 1.42 10.30 -2.97
N SER A 420 1.55 11.63 -3.08
CA SER A 420 2.49 12.46 -2.33
C SER A 420 1.94 12.93 -0.98
N ARG A 421 0.79 12.41 -0.53
CA ARG A 421 0.07 12.81 0.69
C ARG A 421 -0.55 14.21 0.63
N TRP A 422 -0.64 14.81 -0.56
CA TRP A 422 -1.22 16.14 -0.72
C TRP A 422 -2.73 16.03 -0.76
N LEU A 423 -3.40 16.56 0.27
CA LEU A 423 -4.82 16.85 0.28
C LEU A 423 -5.04 18.06 -0.62
N GLN A 424 -5.71 17.85 -1.75
CA GLN A 424 -5.95 18.89 -2.74
C GLN A 424 -7.44 19.14 -2.89
N TRP A 425 -7.85 20.38 -2.66
CA TRP A 425 -9.24 20.80 -2.87
C TRP A 425 -9.58 20.90 -4.35
N HIS A 426 -10.80 20.52 -4.71
CA HIS A 426 -11.40 20.74 -6.02
C HIS A 426 -12.82 21.29 -5.86
N TRP A 427 -13.34 21.86 -6.95
CA TRP A 427 -14.67 22.45 -7.00
C TRP A 427 -15.52 21.83 -8.08
N ARG A 428 -16.81 21.80 -7.80
CA ARG A 428 -17.88 21.43 -8.71
C ARG A 428 -17.84 22.29 -9.96
N ALA A 429 -17.86 21.63 -11.12
CA ALA A 429 -17.89 22.24 -12.43
C ALA A 429 -19.27 22.16 -13.10
N ALA A 430 -20.10 21.17 -12.74
CA ALA A 430 -21.42 20.94 -13.34
C ALA A 430 -22.41 20.33 -12.33
N PRO A 431 -23.72 20.40 -12.59
CA PRO A 431 -24.68 19.57 -11.87
C PRO A 431 -24.64 18.11 -12.29
N PRO A 432 -25.00 17.17 -11.40
CA PRO A 432 -25.10 15.76 -11.76
C PRO A 432 -26.18 15.51 -12.84
N PRO A 433 -26.04 14.46 -13.65
CA PRO A 433 -27.03 14.09 -14.65
C PRO A 433 -28.26 13.44 -14.02
N GLY A 434 -29.45 13.73 -14.58
CA GLY A 434 -30.70 13.12 -14.15
C GLY A 434 -31.00 13.40 -12.67
N GLU A 435 -31.19 12.34 -11.89
CA GLU A 435 -31.48 12.39 -10.46
C GLU A 435 -30.31 11.90 -9.60
N ALA A 436 -29.10 11.84 -10.17
CA ALA A 436 -27.91 11.45 -9.43
C ALA A 436 -27.63 12.42 -8.28
N ARG A 437 -27.11 11.89 -7.17
CA ARG A 437 -26.86 12.63 -5.93
C ARG A 437 -25.42 12.44 -5.44
N PRO A 438 -24.86 13.40 -4.70
CA PRO A 438 -23.62 13.20 -3.95
C PRO A 438 -23.64 11.93 -3.11
N ASP A 439 -22.51 11.24 -3.04
CA ASP A 439 -22.34 10.07 -2.16
C ASP A 439 -22.78 10.37 -0.72
N VAL A 440 -22.40 11.55 -0.21
CA VAL A 440 -22.74 12.00 1.14
C VAL A 440 -24.24 12.19 1.36
N ALA A 441 -24.99 12.61 0.33
CA ALA A 441 -26.44 12.81 0.44
C ALA A 441 -27.18 11.46 0.48
N ILE A 442 -26.72 10.49 -0.30
CA ILE A 442 -27.28 9.13 -0.29
C ILE A 442 -27.00 8.48 1.08
N MET A 443 -25.77 8.57 1.57
CA MET A 443 -25.40 8.01 2.86
C MET A 443 -26.12 8.70 4.03
N ALA A 444 -26.27 10.03 4.00
CA ALA A 444 -27.06 10.78 4.99
C ALA A 444 -28.53 10.33 4.98
N GLY A 445 -29.14 10.21 3.80
CA GLY A 445 -30.52 9.76 3.67
C GLY A 445 -30.74 8.33 4.19
N LEU A 446 -29.79 7.42 3.96
CA LEU A 446 -29.83 6.06 4.53
C LEU A 446 -29.67 6.08 6.05
N PHE A 447 -28.71 6.86 6.54
CA PHE A 447 -28.43 6.98 7.97
C PHE A 447 -29.63 7.57 8.74
N HIS A 448 -30.25 8.65 8.28
CA HIS A 448 -31.40 9.27 8.95
C HIS A 448 -32.62 8.35 9.00
N ARG A 449 -32.86 7.57 7.95
CA ARG A 449 -33.93 6.55 7.94
C ARG A 449 -33.63 5.45 8.94
N LEU A 450 -32.40 4.94 8.97
CA LEU A 450 -31.97 3.94 9.95
C LEU A 450 -32.13 4.47 11.38
N GLN A 451 -31.64 5.68 11.66
CA GLN A 451 -31.74 6.31 12.97
C GLN A 451 -33.21 6.53 13.39
N GLY A 452 -34.07 6.95 12.45
CA GLY A 452 -35.51 7.07 12.67
C GLY A 452 -36.16 5.74 13.07
N MET A 453 -35.88 4.67 12.31
CA MET A 453 -36.38 3.33 12.64
C MET A 453 -35.91 2.85 14.01
N TYR A 454 -34.63 3.03 14.36
CA TYR A 454 -34.13 2.65 15.68
C TYR A 454 -34.75 3.48 16.82
N ARG A 455 -35.15 4.73 16.56
CA ARG A 455 -35.84 5.59 17.53
C ARG A 455 -37.28 5.18 17.74
N ASP A 456 -37.97 4.82 16.67
CA ASP A 456 -39.41 4.51 16.68
C ASP A 456 -39.69 3.04 17.08
N GLU A 457 -38.83 2.12 16.64
CA GLU A 457 -39.03 0.67 16.77
C GLU A 457 -38.09 0.00 17.77
N GLY A 458 -37.02 0.69 18.19
CA GLY A 458 -35.92 0.09 18.96
C GLY A 458 -35.05 -0.83 18.11
N GLY A 459 -34.31 -1.73 18.75
CA GLY A 459 -33.46 -2.69 18.04
C GLY A 459 -32.30 -3.21 18.90
N ALA A 460 -31.44 -4.01 18.28
CA ALA A 460 -30.22 -4.48 18.93
C ALA A 460 -29.23 -3.32 19.10
N PHE A 461 -28.88 -3.02 20.36
CA PHE A 461 -27.87 -2.04 20.76
C PHE A 461 -27.96 -0.69 20.00
N PRO A 462 -29.02 0.10 20.25
CA PRO A 462 -29.30 1.33 19.49
C PRO A 462 -28.32 2.48 19.78
N ASP A 463 -27.68 2.49 20.95
CA ASP A 463 -26.89 3.61 21.47
C ASP A 463 -25.85 4.19 20.49
N PRO A 464 -24.94 3.39 19.88
CA PRO A 464 -23.97 3.91 18.90
C PRO A 464 -24.61 4.55 17.66
N ILE A 465 -25.81 4.11 17.26
CA ILE A 465 -26.51 4.65 16.08
C ILE A 465 -27.20 5.97 16.47
N LEU A 466 -27.89 5.99 17.61
CA LEU A 466 -28.67 7.15 18.03
C LEU A 466 -27.80 8.30 18.54
N ASN A 467 -26.62 8.01 19.09
CA ASN A 467 -25.70 9.02 19.65
C ASN A 467 -24.56 9.42 18.71
N LEU A 468 -24.49 8.87 17.49
CA LEU A 468 -23.54 9.37 16.49
C LEU A 468 -23.88 10.82 16.15
N THR A 469 -22.89 11.69 16.28
CA THR A 469 -23.02 13.13 16.06
C THR A 469 -23.12 13.38 14.57
N TRP A 470 -24.07 14.23 14.17
CA TRP A 470 -24.26 14.63 12.77
C TRP A 470 -24.39 16.16 12.65
N PRO A 471 -23.34 16.93 13.01
CA PRO A 471 -23.45 18.35 13.31
C PRO A 471 -23.23 19.22 12.07
N TYR A 472 -23.76 18.79 10.93
CA TYR A 472 -23.52 19.45 9.64
C TYR A 472 -24.52 20.57 9.39
N SER A 473 -24.06 21.64 8.73
CA SER A 473 -24.91 22.79 8.42
C SER A 473 -26.11 22.42 7.54
N ASN A 474 -25.97 21.38 6.72
CA ASN A 474 -27.05 20.72 6.01
C ASN A 474 -27.03 19.21 6.33
N PRO A 475 -27.84 18.73 7.30
CA PRO A 475 -27.83 17.33 7.72
C PRO A 475 -28.21 16.33 6.63
N GLU A 476 -29.04 16.71 5.66
CA GLU A 476 -29.52 15.83 4.58
C GLU A 476 -28.51 15.69 3.44
N GLU A 477 -27.63 16.68 3.28
CA GLU A 477 -26.55 16.70 2.29
C GLU A 477 -25.36 17.47 2.89
N PRO A 478 -24.56 16.80 3.75
CA PRO A 478 -23.44 17.44 4.44
C PRO A 478 -22.46 18.11 3.48
N ASN A 479 -22.11 19.37 3.77
CA ASN A 479 -21.19 20.12 2.95
C ASN A 479 -19.75 19.59 3.10
N PRO A 480 -18.97 19.45 2.01
CA PRO A 480 -17.58 19.00 2.07
C PRO A 480 -16.69 19.83 3.02
N GLU A 481 -16.95 21.13 3.15
CA GLU A 481 -16.23 22.03 4.07
C GLU A 481 -16.45 21.67 5.54
N ASP A 482 -17.68 21.31 5.92
CA ASP A 482 -18.00 20.91 7.30
C ASP A 482 -17.27 19.61 7.66
N ILE A 483 -17.29 18.63 6.75
CA ILE A 483 -16.60 17.35 6.90
C ILE A 483 -15.08 17.56 6.98
N ALA A 484 -14.52 18.41 6.13
CA ALA A 484 -13.08 18.72 6.16
C ALA A 484 -12.66 19.39 7.48
N GLN A 485 -13.49 20.28 8.02
CA GLN A 485 -13.27 20.90 9.32
C GLN A 485 -13.38 19.90 10.49
N GLU A 486 -14.29 18.93 10.41
CA GLU A 486 -14.37 17.82 11.37
C GLU A 486 -13.08 16.99 11.34
N TYR A 487 -12.60 16.62 10.16
CA TYR A 487 -11.34 15.88 10.02
C TYR A 487 -10.12 16.68 10.49
N ASN A 488 -10.11 18.00 10.34
CA ASN A 488 -9.05 18.85 10.90
C ASN A 488 -9.08 18.89 12.44
N GLY A 489 -10.28 19.02 13.00
CA GLY A 489 -10.49 19.12 14.44
C GLY A 489 -10.63 20.53 15.00
N ARG A 490 -11.16 20.60 16.22
CA ARG A 490 -11.61 21.81 16.91
C ARG A 490 -11.37 21.70 18.42
N ALA A 491 -11.21 22.84 19.08
CA ALA A 491 -11.21 22.95 20.53
C ALA A 491 -12.65 22.90 21.09
N LEU A 492 -12.90 22.02 22.06
CA LEU A 492 -14.17 21.91 22.80
C LEU A 492 -14.15 22.71 24.12
N ALA A 493 -12.98 23.13 24.57
CA ALA A 493 -12.75 24.04 25.68
C ALA A 493 -11.65 25.07 25.30
N ASP A 494 -11.44 26.08 26.14
CA ASP A 494 -10.28 26.97 25.98
C ASP A 494 -9.00 26.17 26.25
N LEU A 495 -8.13 26.06 25.24
CA LEU A 495 -6.90 25.31 25.33
C LEU A 495 -5.79 26.19 25.92
N PRO A 496 -5.01 25.66 26.89
CA PRO A 496 -3.91 26.41 27.47
C PRO A 496 -2.83 26.69 26.41
N GLY A 497 -2.23 27.88 26.53
CA GLY A 497 -1.07 28.32 25.78
C GLY A 497 0.11 28.61 26.71
N PRO A 498 1.29 28.95 26.16
CA PRO A 498 2.46 29.31 26.95
C PRO A 498 2.15 30.47 27.91
N ASN A 499 2.76 30.42 29.10
CA ASN A 499 2.67 31.48 30.12
C ASN A 499 1.24 31.82 30.57
N GLY A 500 0.31 30.84 30.55
CA GLY A 500 -1.07 31.03 30.99
C GLY A 500 -1.96 31.76 29.99
N THR A 501 -1.51 31.94 28.74
CA THR A 501 -2.36 32.43 27.64
C THR A 501 -3.34 31.34 27.19
N ILE A 502 -4.34 31.71 26.40
CA ILE A 502 -5.21 30.76 25.70
C ILE A 502 -4.67 30.60 24.28
N SER A 503 -4.32 29.37 23.88
CA SER A 503 -3.82 29.10 22.52
C SER A 503 -4.95 29.02 21.49
N HIS A 504 -6.08 28.43 21.91
CA HIS A 504 -7.30 28.28 21.12
C HIS A 504 -8.52 28.45 22.02
N LYS A 505 -9.50 29.23 21.58
CA LYS A 505 -10.78 29.34 22.29
C LYS A 505 -11.69 28.18 21.96
N ARG A 506 -12.64 27.87 22.84
CA ARG A 506 -13.73 26.94 22.53
C ARG A 506 -14.39 27.27 21.18
N GLY A 507 -14.49 26.27 20.32
CA GLY A 507 -15.07 26.37 18.97
C GLY A 507 -14.07 26.71 17.87
N GLU A 508 -12.82 27.07 18.18
CA GLU A 508 -11.80 27.34 17.16
C GLU A 508 -11.24 26.04 16.55
N LEU A 509 -11.02 26.06 15.23
CA LEU A 509 -10.31 25.00 14.52
C LEU A 509 -8.86 24.92 15.00
N LEU A 510 -8.34 23.70 15.13
CA LEU A 510 -6.96 23.46 15.55
C LEU A 510 -5.98 23.76 14.42
N ASP A 511 -4.84 24.35 14.77
CA ASP A 511 -3.75 24.64 13.82
C ASP A 511 -2.91 23.41 13.47
N ASP A 512 -2.79 22.43 14.38
CA ASP A 512 -2.09 21.16 14.18
C ASP A 512 -2.48 20.09 15.23
N PHE A 513 -2.05 18.84 15.00
CA PHE A 513 -2.31 17.73 15.90
C PHE A 513 -1.56 17.80 17.24
N GLY A 514 -0.61 18.71 17.41
CA GLY A 514 0.10 18.93 18.67
C GLY A 514 -0.80 19.50 19.77
N PHE A 515 -1.95 20.08 19.40
CA PHE A 515 -2.96 20.59 20.32
C PHE A 515 -3.97 19.53 20.78
N LEU A 516 -3.98 18.33 20.19
CA LEU A 516 -4.91 17.27 20.59
C LEU A 516 -4.64 16.81 22.03
N ALA A 517 -5.72 16.53 22.77
CA ALA A 517 -5.69 16.13 24.17
C ALA A 517 -6.45 14.81 24.41
N ASP A 518 -6.15 14.16 25.53
CA ASP A 518 -6.75 12.90 26.00
C ASP A 518 -7.80 13.11 27.11
N ASP A 519 -8.17 14.36 27.39
CA ASP A 519 -9.12 14.77 28.44
C ASP A 519 -10.50 15.15 27.90
N GLY A 520 -10.74 14.98 26.59
CA GLY A 520 -11.99 15.31 25.92
C GLY A 520 -12.15 16.80 25.55
N SER A 521 -11.12 17.63 25.75
CA SER A 521 -11.14 19.07 25.39
C SER A 521 -10.96 19.34 23.90
N THR A 522 -10.69 18.33 23.08
CA THR A 522 -10.51 18.44 21.63
C THR A 522 -11.32 17.40 20.86
N THR A 523 -11.70 17.75 19.63
CA THR A 523 -12.28 16.83 18.64
C THR A 523 -11.41 16.83 17.38
N CYS A 524 -11.26 15.68 16.72
CA CYS A 524 -10.56 15.55 15.45
C CYS A 524 -10.93 14.24 14.76
N GLY A 525 -11.59 14.32 13.61
CA GLY A 525 -12.02 13.13 12.86
C GLY A 525 -10.86 12.38 12.17
N CYS A 526 -9.70 13.00 11.98
CA CYS A 526 -8.50 12.34 11.45
C CYS A 526 -7.24 13.10 11.89
N TRP A 527 -6.54 12.62 12.93
CA TRP A 527 -5.46 13.39 13.57
C TRP A 527 -4.35 13.85 12.61
N ILE A 528 -3.98 13.02 11.63
CA ILE A 528 -2.96 13.37 10.63
C ILE A 528 -3.41 14.48 9.67
N TYR A 529 -4.70 14.81 9.61
CA TYR A 529 -5.25 15.90 8.81
C TYR A 529 -5.41 17.20 9.60
N SER A 530 -5.15 17.20 10.91
CA SER A 530 -5.11 18.44 11.67
C SER A 530 -3.99 19.35 11.15
N GLY A 531 -4.38 20.56 10.75
CA GLY A 531 -3.58 21.53 10.00
C GLY A 531 -4.02 21.70 8.54
N SER A 532 -4.93 20.87 8.03
CA SER A 532 -5.46 20.97 6.65
C SER A 532 -6.51 22.08 6.48
N TYR A 533 -7.28 22.39 7.52
CA TYR A 533 -8.31 23.44 7.53
C TYR A 533 -8.34 24.12 8.89
N THR A 534 -7.59 25.20 9.06
CA THR A 534 -7.40 25.85 10.36
C THR A 534 -8.26 27.12 10.48
N ARG A 535 -8.12 27.86 11.59
CA ARG A 535 -8.72 29.20 11.75
C ARG A 535 -8.26 30.22 10.69
N HIS A 536 -7.18 29.90 9.97
CA HIS A 536 -6.64 30.71 8.88
C HIS A 536 -7.22 30.34 7.51
N GLY A 537 -8.05 29.30 7.43
CA GLY A 537 -8.73 28.85 6.22
C GLY A 537 -8.30 27.46 5.74
N ASN A 538 -8.75 27.11 4.53
CA ASN A 538 -8.52 25.82 3.91
C ASN A 538 -7.10 25.76 3.29
N ASN A 539 -6.17 25.07 3.94
CA ASN A 539 -4.81 24.92 3.43
C ASN A 539 -4.73 23.98 2.21
N MET A 540 -5.71 23.09 2.03
CA MET A 540 -5.81 22.19 0.88
C MET A 540 -6.08 22.92 -0.43
N ASP A 541 -6.56 24.16 -0.33
CA ASP A 541 -6.91 25.03 -1.44
C ASP A 541 -5.81 26.04 -1.82
N ARG A 542 -4.65 26.00 -1.16
CA ARG A 542 -3.56 26.92 -1.51
C ARG A 542 -3.02 26.62 -2.90
N ARG A 543 -2.77 27.67 -3.71
CA ARG A 543 -2.33 27.57 -5.11
C ARG A 543 -0.99 28.27 -5.37
N ASP A 544 -0.18 28.47 -4.34
CA ASP A 544 1.15 29.07 -4.48
C ASP A 544 2.15 27.99 -4.90
N ASN A 545 2.67 28.10 -6.11
CA ASN A 545 3.63 27.16 -6.69
C ASN A 545 5.09 27.61 -6.56
N ALA A 546 5.39 28.56 -5.67
CA ALA A 546 6.75 28.99 -5.40
C ALA A 546 7.64 27.81 -4.99
N ASP A 547 8.80 27.70 -5.64
CA ASP A 547 9.88 26.74 -5.36
C ASP A 547 11.18 27.53 -5.14
N PRO A 548 11.33 28.22 -3.99
CA PRO A 548 12.42 29.19 -3.77
C PRO A 548 13.82 28.55 -3.77
N TYR A 549 13.90 27.23 -3.56
CA TYR A 549 15.14 26.46 -3.59
C TYR A 549 15.39 25.76 -4.94
N ASN A 550 14.46 25.86 -5.89
CA ASN A 550 14.52 25.21 -7.20
C ASN A 550 14.77 23.69 -7.13
N ILE A 551 14.21 23.02 -6.11
CA ILE A 551 14.34 21.57 -5.88
C ILE A 551 12.98 20.86 -5.84
N GLY A 552 11.90 21.56 -6.18
CA GLY A 552 10.55 21.03 -6.30
C GLY A 552 9.73 21.14 -5.02
N MET A 553 10.21 21.88 -4.02
CA MET A 553 9.56 22.05 -2.72
C MET A 553 8.55 23.19 -2.76
N THR A 554 7.32 22.84 -3.12
CA THR A 554 6.20 23.79 -3.28
C THR A 554 5.29 23.78 -2.05
N LEU A 555 5.80 24.26 -0.91
CA LEU A 555 5.10 24.23 0.37
C LEU A 555 3.78 25.03 0.40
N GLY A 556 3.65 26.00 -0.51
CA GLY A 556 2.45 26.82 -0.70
C GLY A 556 1.37 26.19 -1.59
N TRP A 557 1.61 25.01 -2.17
CA TRP A 557 0.63 24.32 -3.02
C TRP A 557 -0.05 23.22 -2.24
N ALA A 558 -1.37 23.35 -2.07
CA ALA A 558 -2.21 22.48 -1.28
C ALA A 558 -1.64 22.26 0.15
N TRP A 559 -1.96 21.14 0.78
CA TRP A 559 -1.41 20.76 2.07
C TRP A 559 -1.09 19.27 2.12
N SER A 560 0.07 18.92 2.65
CA SER A 560 0.51 17.52 2.77
C SER A 560 0.45 17.06 4.21
N TRP A 561 -0.15 15.91 4.51
CA TRP A 561 0.01 15.34 5.84
C TRP A 561 1.35 14.59 5.95
N PRO A 562 2.03 14.55 7.12
CA PRO A 562 1.70 15.31 8.33
C PRO A 562 2.32 16.73 8.30
N LEU A 563 1.59 17.74 8.80
CA LEU A 563 2.05 19.14 9.00
C LEU A 563 2.83 19.75 7.83
N ASN A 564 2.33 19.55 6.62
CA ASN A 564 2.89 20.05 5.36
C ASN A 564 4.27 19.50 4.99
N ARG A 565 4.79 18.49 5.70
CA ARG A 565 6.08 17.80 5.42
C ARG A 565 6.01 17.08 4.08
N ARG A 566 6.85 17.48 3.12
CA ARG A 566 6.81 16.96 1.74
C ARG A 566 7.68 15.73 1.56
N ILE A 567 8.80 15.63 2.27
CA ILE A 567 9.65 14.44 2.36
C ILE A 567 9.62 13.91 3.78
N LEU A 568 9.12 12.69 3.96
CA LEU A 568 9.17 11.99 5.24
C LEU A 568 10.61 11.64 5.60
N TYR A 569 10.89 11.59 6.90
CA TYR A 569 12.18 11.23 7.47
C TYR A 569 13.32 12.17 7.04
N ASN A 570 13.01 13.41 6.66
CA ASN A 570 14.01 14.36 6.14
C ASN A 570 15.14 14.72 7.13
N ARG A 571 14.99 14.40 8.43
CA ARG A 571 16.11 14.40 9.39
C ARG A 571 17.22 13.41 9.02
N ALA A 572 16.88 12.27 8.42
CA ALA A 572 17.86 11.32 7.89
C ALA A 572 18.60 11.87 6.66
N GLY A 573 18.07 12.92 6.02
CA GLY A 573 18.74 13.67 4.95
C GLY A 573 19.87 14.61 5.42
N ALA A 574 20.11 14.68 6.74
CA ALA A 574 21.26 15.34 7.34
C ALA A 574 22.09 14.33 8.13
N ARG A 575 23.39 14.60 8.30
CA ARG A 575 24.33 13.84 9.15
C ARG A 575 23.94 13.91 10.63
N PRO A 576 24.49 13.04 11.48
CA PRO A 576 24.20 13.05 12.92
C PRO A 576 24.51 14.39 13.58
N ASP A 577 25.54 15.09 13.12
CA ASP A 577 25.96 16.43 13.58
C ASP A 577 25.08 17.59 13.06
N GLY A 578 24.11 17.32 12.18
CA GLY A 578 23.20 18.32 11.61
C GLY A 578 23.68 19.00 10.34
N THR A 579 24.85 18.62 9.81
CA THR A 579 25.32 19.04 8.48
C THR A 579 24.67 18.21 7.37
N SER A 580 24.69 18.68 6.12
CA SER A 580 24.16 17.92 4.98
C SER A 580 25.11 16.77 4.58
N TRP A 581 24.57 15.66 4.09
CA TRP A 581 25.36 14.57 3.50
C TRP A 581 26.19 15.04 2.30
N ALA A 582 25.59 15.87 1.44
CA ALA A 582 26.25 16.61 0.38
C ALA A 582 25.60 17.99 0.21
N PRO A 583 26.35 19.07 -0.13
CA PRO A 583 25.81 20.42 -0.23
C PRO A 583 24.60 20.57 -1.15
N GLU A 584 24.62 19.89 -2.30
CA GLU A 584 23.56 19.89 -3.32
C GLU A 584 22.35 19.02 -2.96
N LYS A 585 22.47 18.19 -1.91
CA LYS A 585 21.39 17.35 -1.37
C LYS A 585 20.79 17.92 -0.08
N ARG A 586 21.17 19.14 0.31
CA ARG A 586 20.69 19.78 1.53
C ARG A 586 19.19 20.07 1.46
N LEU A 587 18.44 19.48 2.39
CA LEU A 587 16.99 19.65 2.52
C LEU A 587 16.62 20.44 3.79
N ILE A 588 17.02 19.92 4.95
CA ILE A 588 16.95 20.62 6.24
C ILE A 588 18.33 20.64 6.90
N TRP A 589 18.54 21.58 7.82
CA TRP A 589 19.79 21.74 8.56
C TRP A 589 19.55 22.35 9.94
N TRP A 590 20.47 22.09 10.87
CA TRP A 590 20.51 22.78 12.15
C TRP A 590 21.13 24.18 11.99
N ASN A 591 20.45 25.24 12.43
CA ASN A 591 20.96 26.62 12.32
C ASN A 591 21.63 27.14 13.60
N GLY A 592 21.76 26.31 14.64
CA GLY A 592 22.23 26.69 15.98
C GLY A 592 21.12 26.67 17.04
N GLU A 593 19.87 26.89 16.63
CA GLU A 593 18.71 27.00 17.53
C GLU A 593 17.57 26.04 17.17
N ARG A 594 17.37 25.80 15.87
CA ARG A 594 16.31 24.92 15.34
C ARG A 594 16.68 24.30 14.00
N TRP A 595 15.96 23.26 13.63
CA TRP A 595 15.92 22.73 12.27
C TRP A 595 15.17 23.69 11.35
N ALA A 596 15.82 24.09 10.27
CA ALA A 596 15.27 24.93 9.22
C ALA A 596 15.57 24.31 7.85
N GLY A 597 14.84 24.72 6.81
CA GLY A 597 15.19 24.29 5.47
C GLY A 597 14.16 24.54 4.40
N ALA A 598 14.32 23.81 3.30
CA ALA A 598 13.42 23.84 2.16
C ALA A 598 12.13 23.02 2.35
N ASP A 599 12.08 22.20 3.40
CA ASP A 599 10.91 21.44 3.81
C ASP A 599 10.66 21.62 5.31
N VAL A 600 9.45 21.27 5.77
CA VAL A 600 9.11 21.23 7.19
C VAL A 600 9.86 20.06 7.85
N PRO A 601 10.60 20.27 8.96
CA PRO A 601 11.29 19.18 9.63
C PRO A 601 10.34 18.06 10.08
N ASP A 602 10.61 16.83 9.65
CA ASP A 602 10.00 15.60 10.17
C ASP A 602 10.69 15.15 11.46
N PHE A 603 10.78 16.09 12.40
CA PHE A 603 11.59 15.98 13.61
C PHE A 603 11.20 17.09 14.58
N PRO A 604 11.41 16.95 15.90
CA PRO A 604 11.22 18.06 16.83
C PRO A 604 12.13 19.24 16.46
N TRP A 605 11.53 20.41 16.20
CA TRP A 605 12.22 21.54 15.57
C TRP A 605 13.40 22.06 16.40
N THR A 606 13.32 21.99 17.72
CA THR A 606 14.32 22.51 18.65
C THR A 606 15.22 21.43 19.26
N SER A 607 15.09 20.16 18.83
CA SER A 607 15.97 19.10 19.33
C SER A 607 17.34 19.20 18.67
N PRO A 608 18.41 19.57 19.41
CA PRO A 608 19.72 19.78 18.81
C PRO A 608 20.35 18.45 18.39
N PRO A 609 21.30 18.45 17.44
CA PRO A 609 22.09 17.27 17.07
C PRO A 609 22.72 16.54 18.28
N SER A 610 23.13 17.29 19.31
CA SER A 610 23.70 16.74 20.55
C SER A 610 22.74 15.89 21.39
N ALA A 611 21.42 16.01 21.17
CA ALA A 611 20.42 15.17 21.84
C ALA A 611 20.36 13.74 21.26
N LYS A 612 20.98 13.49 20.09
CA LYS A 612 21.11 12.18 19.45
C LYS A 612 19.80 11.41 19.16
N ALA A 613 18.64 12.08 19.22
CA ALA A 613 17.37 11.47 18.84
C ALA A 613 17.36 11.08 17.34
N GLY A 614 16.83 9.90 17.05
CA GLY A 614 16.82 9.29 15.73
C GLY A 614 15.78 9.88 14.77
N PRO A 615 16.03 9.83 13.45
CA PRO A 615 15.18 10.48 12.43
C PRO A 615 13.81 9.83 12.22
N PHE A 616 13.59 8.60 12.69
CA PHE A 616 12.35 7.85 12.46
C PHE A 616 11.40 8.00 13.65
N ILE A 617 10.78 9.18 13.76
CA ILE A 617 10.08 9.63 14.96
C ILE A 617 8.88 8.79 15.41
N LEU A 618 8.36 7.91 14.54
CA LEU A 618 7.26 7.00 14.89
C LEU A 618 7.75 5.69 15.52
N ASN A 619 9.02 5.32 15.33
CA ASN A 619 9.59 4.08 15.86
C ASN A 619 10.00 4.27 17.32
N GLN A 620 9.93 3.20 18.12
CA GLN A 620 10.28 3.24 19.55
C GLN A 620 11.77 3.47 19.77
N GLU A 621 12.60 2.97 18.86
CA GLU A 621 14.05 3.07 18.89
C GLU A 621 14.56 4.30 18.12
N GLY A 622 13.67 5.08 17.48
CA GLY A 622 14.03 6.26 16.67
C GLY A 622 14.78 5.96 15.36
N VAL A 623 15.03 4.69 15.05
CA VAL A 623 15.80 4.23 13.89
C VAL A 623 14.94 3.39 12.94
N ALA A 624 15.39 3.23 11.69
CA ALA A 624 14.75 2.34 10.73
C ALA A 624 15.13 0.87 10.98
N HIS A 625 14.24 -0.05 10.62
CA HIS A 625 14.40 -1.47 10.90
C HIS A 625 14.87 -2.28 9.68
N PHE A 626 16.04 -2.90 9.80
CA PHE A 626 16.41 -4.07 8.99
C PHE A 626 15.76 -5.33 9.54
N PHE A 627 15.63 -5.46 10.87
CA PHE A 627 14.94 -6.55 11.53
C PHE A 627 13.50 -6.14 11.88
N GLY A 628 12.51 -6.65 11.14
CA GLY A 628 11.11 -6.23 11.27
C GLY A 628 10.39 -6.72 12.53
N GLY A 629 11.06 -7.46 13.41
CA GLY A 629 10.48 -8.05 14.62
C GLY A 629 9.18 -8.82 14.36
N SER A 630 8.20 -8.64 15.25
CA SER A 630 6.89 -9.30 15.17
C SER A 630 5.87 -8.63 14.22
N LEU A 631 6.28 -7.56 13.52
CA LEU A 631 5.39 -6.75 12.68
C LEU A 631 4.81 -7.50 11.48
N LEU A 632 5.56 -8.47 10.92
CA LEU A 632 5.16 -9.23 9.73
C LEU A 632 4.77 -10.67 10.08
N ALA A 633 3.89 -11.27 9.29
CA ALA A 633 3.33 -12.60 9.51
C ALA A 633 4.36 -13.71 9.29
N GLU A 634 5.22 -13.55 8.29
CA GLU A 634 6.07 -14.59 7.72
C GLU A 634 7.56 -14.48 8.10
N GLY A 635 7.98 -13.41 8.79
CA GLY A 635 9.34 -13.32 9.33
C GLY A 635 9.90 -11.89 9.47
N PRO A 636 10.92 -11.68 10.33
CA PRO A 636 11.53 -10.37 10.53
C PRO A 636 12.51 -9.97 9.40
N PHE A 637 13.06 -10.94 8.66
CA PHE A 637 13.78 -10.70 7.41
C PHE A 637 12.96 -11.25 6.22
N PRO A 638 12.97 -10.56 5.07
CA PRO A 638 12.45 -11.10 3.83
C PRO A 638 13.10 -12.43 3.43
N GLU A 639 12.29 -13.37 2.97
CA GLU A 639 12.72 -14.68 2.48
C GLU A 639 11.96 -15.06 1.21
N HIS A 640 12.66 -15.67 0.24
CA HIS A 640 12.04 -16.11 -1.00
C HIS A 640 11.14 -17.33 -0.78
N TYR A 641 9.88 -17.19 -1.20
CA TYR A 641 8.93 -18.28 -1.36
C TYR A 641 8.30 -18.17 -2.76
N GLU A 642 8.05 -19.31 -3.40
CA GLU A 642 7.42 -19.35 -4.72
C GLU A 642 5.94 -18.92 -4.66
N PRO A 643 5.40 -18.34 -5.76
CA PRO A 643 3.95 -18.16 -5.95
C PRO A 643 3.18 -19.49 -5.76
N PHE A 644 1.93 -19.41 -5.31
CA PHE A 644 1.11 -20.61 -5.06
C PHE A 644 0.93 -21.48 -6.31
N GLU A 645 0.82 -20.84 -7.47
CA GLU A 645 0.96 -21.50 -8.77
C GLU A 645 2.30 -21.10 -9.39
N SER A 646 3.32 -21.95 -9.20
CA SER A 646 4.67 -21.71 -9.72
C SER A 646 4.98 -22.62 -10.92
N PRO A 647 5.71 -22.12 -11.94
CA PRO A 647 6.25 -22.96 -13.01
C PRO A 647 7.33 -23.95 -12.54
N LEU A 648 7.71 -23.92 -11.26
CA LEU A 648 8.66 -24.80 -10.61
C LEU A 648 7.97 -25.77 -9.63
N ASP A 649 8.52 -26.99 -9.54
CA ASP A 649 8.01 -28.03 -8.64
C ASP A 649 8.29 -27.71 -7.17
N ASN A 650 9.47 -27.13 -6.90
CA ASN A 650 9.97 -26.81 -5.57
C ASN A 650 10.54 -25.39 -5.54
N ASN A 651 10.78 -24.86 -4.34
CA ASN A 651 11.51 -23.61 -4.14
C ASN A 651 13.02 -23.88 -4.23
N PRO A 652 13.76 -23.31 -5.19
CA PRO A 652 15.20 -23.60 -5.35
C PRO A 652 16.07 -23.18 -4.15
N LEU A 653 15.58 -22.28 -3.29
CA LEU A 653 16.30 -21.86 -2.09
C LEU A 653 16.19 -22.87 -0.94
N HIS A 654 15.10 -23.67 -0.94
CA HIS A 654 14.77 -24.69 0.06
C HIS A 654 14.22 -25.95 -0.62
N PRO A 655 15.01 -26.61 -1.48
CA PRO A 655 14.50 -27.61 -2.43
C PRO A 655 13.89 -28.84 -1.75
N ASP A 656 14.38 -29.17 -0.56
CA ASP A 656 13.97 -30.36 0.20
C ASP A 656 12.88 -30.07 1.24
N ASN A 657 12.44 -28.81 1.38
CA ASN A 657 11.42 -28.42 2.33
C ASN A 657 10.10 -27.99 1.65
N PRO A 658 9.12 -28.89 1.51
CA PRO A 658 7.83 -28.55 0.90
C PRO A 658 7.02 -27.52 1.71
N ARG A 659 7.28 -27.38 3.03
CA ARG A 659 6.63 -26.36 3.87
C ARG A 659 7.15 -24.95 3.60
N ALA A 660 8.32 -24.84 2.97
CA ALA A 660 8.94 -23.59 2.52
C ALA A 660 8.86 -23.41 0.99
N LYS A 661 7.98 -24.14 0.30
CA LYS A 661 7.73 -23.91 -1.13
C LYS A 661 7.05 -22.56 -1.33
N ASN A 662 5.86 -22.38 -0.75
CA ASN A 662 5.07 -21.15 -0.78
C ASN A 662 5.16 -20.45 0.58
N ASN A 663 4.67 -19.21 0.67
CA ASN A 663 4.71 -18.46 1.93
C ASN A 663 4.02 -19.26 3.05
N PRO A 664 4.75 -19.68 4.10
CA PRO A 664 4.21 -20.54 5.14
C PRO A 664 3.18 -19.84 6.05
N ALA A 665 3.10 -18.50 6.01
CA ALA A 665 2.12 -17.73 6.76
C ALA A 665 0.90 -17.28 5.94
N ALA A 666 0.88 -17.52 4.63
CA ALA A 666 -0.25 -17.14 3.79
C ALA A 666 -1.48 -18.03 4.05
N ARG A 667 -2.66 -17.42 4.11
CA ARG A 667 -3.94 -18.11 4.28
C ARG A 667 -4.46 -18.58 2.93
N ILE A 668 -4.94 -19.82 2.87
CA ILE A 668 -5.68 -20.34 1.73
C ILE A 668 -6.82 -21.25 2.20
N PHE A 669 -8.02 -21.01 1.70
CA PHE A 669 -9.18 -21.81 2.06
C PHE A 669 -9.15 -23.18 1.36
N PRO A 670 -9.75 -24.23 1.94
CA PRO A 670 -9.71 -25.58 1.36
C PRO A 670 -10.26 -25.63 -0.08
N GLY A 671 -11.36 -24.93 -0.36
CA GLY A 671 -11.96 -24.86 -1.69
C GLY A 671 -11.05 -24.19 -2.71
N ASP A 672 -10.35 -23.12 -2.31
CA ASP A 672 -9.42 -22.41 -3.20
C ASP A 672 -8.14 -23.17 -3.45
N ARG A 673 -7.64 -23.92 -2.45
CA ARG A 673 -6.49 -24.82 -2.62
C ARG A 673 -6.77 -25.88 -3.68
N ALA A 674 -7.99 -26.42 -3.73
CA ALA A 674 -8.40 -27.38 -4.76
C ALA A 674 -8.55 -26.75 -6.17
N ARG A 675 -8.57 -25.42 -6.25
CA ARG A 675 -8.67 -24.64 -7.50
C ARG A 675 -7.33 -24.05 -7.93
N LEU A 676 -6.22 -24.46 -7.31
CA LEU A 676 -4.88 -24.22 -7.83
C LEU A 676 -4.56 -25.25 -8.92
N GLY A 677 -4.04 -24.79 -10.04
CA GLY A 677 -3.51 -25.60 -11.12
C GLY A 677 -2.04 -25.95 -10.89
N THR A 678 -1.58 -26.98 -11.59
CA THR A 678 -0.16 -27.36 -11.61
C THR A 678 0.48 -26.95 -12.94
N ARG A 679 1.80 -26.95 -13.00
CA ARG A 679 2.54 -26.64 -14.24
C ARG A 679 2.34 -27.67 -15.35
N GLU A 680 1.96 -28.90 -15.01
CA GLU A 680 1.63 -29.93 -16.01
C GLU A 680 0.33 -29.59 -16.75
N GLU A 681 -0.66 -29.05 -16.02
CA GLU A 681 -1.94 -28.63 -16.59
C GLU A 681 -1.87 -27.23 -17.22
N PHE A 682 -1.09 -26.33 -16.61
CA PHE A 682 -0.99 -24.91 -16.97
C PHE A 682 0.49 -24.49 -16.99
N PRO A 683 1.22 -24.74 -18.10
CA PRO A 683 2.68 -24.66 -18.12
C PRO A 683 3.27 -23.25 -18.16
N TYR A 684 2.45 -22.22 -18.38
CA TYR A 684 2.95 -20.87 -18.62
C TYR A 684 2.71 -19.96 -17.41
N ALA A 685 3.74 -19.21 -17.02
CA ALA A 685 3.59 -18.16 -16.02
C ALA A 685 2.72 -17.03 -16.59
N ALA A 686 1.86 -16.45 -15.77
CA ALA A 686 0.95 -15.39 -16.18
C ALA A 686 1.03 -14.19 -15.24
N THR A 687 0.80 -13.03 -15.82
CA THR A 687 0.73 -11.78 -15.06
C THR A 687 -0.31 -10.83 -15.64
N THR A 688 -1.02 -10.13 -14.75
CA THR A 688 -2.04 -9.15 -15.13
C THR A 688 -1.54 -7.73 -14.93
N TYR A 689 -1.87 -6.80 -15.84
CA TYR A 689 -1.37 -5.42 -15.77
C TYR A 689 -2.29 -4.41 -16.47
N ARG A 690 -1.82 -3.16 -16.54
CA ARG A 690 -2.53 -2.01 -17.11
C ARG A 690 -1.84 -1.52 -18.39
N LEU A 691 -2.62 -0.82 -19.20
CA LEU A 691 -2.23 -0.03 -20.37
C LEU A 691 -2.54 1.43 -20.06
N THR A 692 -1.75 2.35 -20.62
CA THR A 692 -1.90 3.80 -20.37
C THR A 692 -3.29 4.35 -20.69
N GLU A 693 -3.91 3.80 -21.73
CA GLU A 693 -5.14 4.31 -22.34
C GLU A 693 -6.38 4.00 -21.50
N HIS A 694 -6.29 3.03 -20.58
CA HIS A 694 -7.42 2.61 -19.77
C HIS A 694 -7.15 2.64 -18.27
N PHE A 695 -8.15 3.06 -17.50
CA PHE A 695 -8.15 2.96 -16.05
C PHE A 695 -9.13 1.87 -15.60
N HIS A 696 -8.57 0.73 -15.17
CA HIS A 696 -9.33 -0.45 -14.76
C HIS A 696 -10.40 -0.81 -15.81
N PHE A 697 -11.63 -1.02 -15.35
CA PHE A 697 -12.83 -1.31 -16.13
C PHE A 697 -13.72 -0.06 -16.29
N TRP A 698 -13.21 1.12 -15.91
CA TRP A 698 -13.97 2.37 -15.88
C TRP A 698 -13.95 3.05 -17.25
N THR A 699 -12.76 3.35 -17.78
CA THR A 699 -12.67 4.19 -18.99
C THR A 699 -13.09 3.46 -20.26
N THR A 700 -13.46 2.18 -20.20
CA THR A 700 -14.18 1.51 -21.29
C THR A 700 -15.51 2.21 -21.61
N HIS A 701 -16.07 2.97 -20.67
CA HIS A 701 -17.26 3.81 -20.86
C HIS A 701 -16.97 5.16 -21.55
N ALA A 702 -15.70 5.55 -21.66
CA ALA A 702 -15.31 6.79 -22.32
C ALA A 702 -14.94 6.51 -23.78
N ARG A 703 -15.67 7.14 -24.72
CA ARG A 703 -15.51 6.90 -26.16
C ARG A 703 -14.08 7.15 -26.66
N LEU A 704 -13.40 8.18 -26.15
CA LEU A 704 -12.02 8.49 -26.55
C LEU A 704 -11.06 7.36 -26.18
N ASN A 705 -11.18 6.82 -24.97
CA ASN A 705 -10.35 5.70 -24.50
C ASN A 705 -10.69 4.41 -25.27
N ALA A 706 -11.97 4.16 -25.52
CA ALA A 706 -12.41 3.02 -26.32
C ALA A 706 -11.91 3.09 -27.78
N ILE A 707 -11.74 4.28 -28.36
CA ILE A 707 -11.09 4.43 -29.68
C ILE A 707 -9.60 4.08 -29.60
N ALA A 708 -8.93 4.48 -28.50
CA ALA A 708 -7.50 4.28 -28.34
C ALA A 708 -7.11 2.81 -28.14
N GLN A 709 -7.88 2.03 -27.37
CA GLN A 709 -7.67 0.60 -27.14
C GLN A 709 -9.00 -0.18 -27.18
N PRO A 710 -9.52 -0.49 -28.39
CA PRO A 710 -10.92 -0.92 -28.55
C PRO A 710 -11.22 -2.36 -28.15
N GLU A 711 -10.22 -3.25 -28.12
CA GLU A 711 -10.46 -4.70 -28.09
C GLU A 711 -9.47 -5.42 -27.17
N LYS A 712 -9.98 -6.44 -26.46
CA LYS A 712 -9.18 -7.24 -25.53
C LYS A 712 -8.14 -8.04 -26.28
N PHE A 713 -6.91 -7.97 -25.79
CA PHE A 713 -5.81 -8.80 -26.26
C PHE A 713 -5.04 -9.45 -25.10
N VAL A 714 -4.15 -10.39 -25.44
CA VAL A 714 -3.10 -10.92 -24.56
C VAL A 714 -1.75 -10.82 -25.26
N GLU A 715 -0.67 -10.64 -24.50
CA GLU A 715 0.70 -10.59 -25.01
C GLU A 715 1.38 -11.95 -24.85
N ILE A 716 1.93 -12.48 -25.94
CA ILE A 716 2.73 -13.71 -25.94
C ILE A 716 4.04 -13.49 -26.69
N GLY A 717 5.11 -14.18 -26.24
CA GLY A 717 6.41 -14.15 -26.91
C GLY A 717 6.39 -14.83 -28.28
N GLU A 718 7.30 -14.42 -29.18
CA GLU A 718 7.43 -15.05 -30.51
C GLU A 718 7.74 -16.55 -30.41
N ASP A 719 8.59 -16.96 -29.47
CA ASP A 719 8.96 -18.36 -29.27
C ASP A 719 7.74 -19.22 -28.90
N LEU A 720 6.97 -18.80 -27.88
CA LEU A 720 5.75 -19.47 -27.47
C LEU A 720 4.70 -19.50 -28.58
N ALA A 721 4.54 -18.39 -29.31
CA ALA A 721 3.59 -18.31 -30.41
C ALA A 721 3.94 -19.30 -31.54
N ASN A 722 5.24 -19.45 -31.85
CA ASN A 722 5.73 -20.41 -32.83
C ASN A 722 5.52 -21.86 -32.36
N GLU A 723 5.82 -22.16 -31.10
CA GLU A 723 5.58 -23.47 -30.47
C GLU A 723 4.09 -23.89 -30.58
N LEU A 724 3.18 -22.92 -30.43
CA LEU A 724 1.73 -23.15 -30.44
C LEU A 724 1.05 -22.93 -31.80
N GLY A 725 1.78 -22.51 -32.85
CA GLY A 725 1.20 -22.22 -34.17
C GLY A 725 0.23 -21.01 -34.19
N ILE A 726 0.44 -20.04 -33.30
CA ILE A 726 -0.36 -18.81 -33.15
C ILE A 726 0.31 -17.68 -33.93
N LYS A 727 -0.45 -17.00 -34.80
CA LYS A 727 0.02 -15.82 -35.53
C LYS A 727 -0.44 -14.54 -34.85
N ALA A 728 0.26 -13.44 -35.11
CA ALA A 728 -0.19 -12.12 -34.65
C ALA A 728 -1.60 -11.81 -35.18
N GLY A 729 -2.51 -11.43 -34.27
CA GLY A 729 -3.91 -11.15 -34.59
C GLY A 729 -4.85 -12.36 -34.56
N ASP A 730 -4.32 -13.60 -34.39
CA ASP A 730 -5.18 -14.77 -34.18
C ASP A 730 -5.94 -14.64 -32.85
N TRP A 731 -7.12 -15.24 -32.78
CA TRP A 731 -7.83 -15.42 -31.52
C TRP A 731 -7.26 -16.60 -30.74
N VAL A 732 -7.10 -16.41 -29.43
CA VAL A 732 -6.62 -17.42 -28.52
C VAL A 732 -7.54 -17.55 -27.31
N LYS A 733 -7.58 -18.76 -26.76
CA LYS A 733 -8.20 -19.08 -25.48
C LYS A 733 -7.08 -19.20 -24.45
N VAL A 734 -7.14 -18.36 -23.42
CA VAL A 734 -6.24 -18.46 -22.26
C VAL A 734 -7.03 -19.03 -21.10
N SER A 735 -6.56 -20.11 -20.49
CA SER A 735 -7.27 -20.81 -19.42
C SER A 735 -6.39 -21.03 -18.20
N SER A 736 -7.01 -21.01 -17.03
CA SER A 736 -6.43 -21.51 -15.78
C SER A 736 -7.38 -22.52 -15.16
N LYS A 737 -7.04 -23.07 -13.99
CA LYS A 737 -7.92 -24.03 -13.27
C LYS A 737 -9.30 -23.44 -12.95
N ARG A 738 -9.43 -22.11 -12.95
CA ARG A 738 -10.63 -21.38 -12.50
C ARG A 738 -11.60 -21.02 -13.61
N GLY A 739 -11.12 -20.96 -14.86
CA GLY A 739 -11.92 -20.58 -16.02
C GLY A 739 -11.05 -20.20 -17.22
N TYR A 740 -11.66 -19.54 -18.21
CA TYR A 740 -10.96 -19.12 -19.41
C TYR A 740 -11.42 -17.74 -19.89
N ILE A 741 -10.60 -17.14 -20.76
CA ILE A 741 -10.93 -15.95 -21.54
C ILE A 741 -10.61 -16.21 -23.01
N LYS A 742 -11.28 -15.50 -23.92
CA LYS A 742 -10.88 -15.40 -25.33
C LYS A 742 -10.44 -13.98 -25.64
N ALA A 743 -9.36 -13.83 -26.40
CA ALA A 743 -8.79 -12.53 -26.75
C ALA A 743 -7.94 -12.63 -28.03
N VAL A 744 -7.63 -11.48 -28.63
CA VAL A 744 -6.67 -11.38 -29.73
C VAL A 744 -5.24 -11.59 -29.21
N ALA A 745 -4.40 -12.34 -29.92
CA ALA A 745 -3.00 -12.52 -29.58
C ALA A 745 -2.12 -11.41 -30.17
N VAL A 746 -1.46 -10.65 -29.29
CA VAL A 746 -0.34 -9.77 -29.64
C VAL A 746 0.96 -10.55 -29.47
N VAL A 747 1.47 -11.08 -30.59
CA VAL A 747 2.76 -11.78 -30.65
C VAL A 747 3.89 -10.76 -30.71
N THR A 748 4.85 -10.81 -29.78
CA THR A 748 5.86 -9.75 -29.66
C THR A 748 7.19 -10.20 -29.03
N LYS A 749 8.29 -9.56 -29.45
CA LYS A 749 9.64 -9.70 -28.83
C LYS A 749 9.77 -9.04 -27.45
N ARG A 750 8.76 -8.27 -27.03
CA ARG A 750 8.71 -7.62 -25.71
C ARG A 750 8.46 -8.62 -24.58
N MET A 751 8.05 -9.83 -24.91
CA MET A 751 7.91 -10.97 -24.01
C MET A 751 8.94 -12.03 -24.42
N ARG A 752 9.61 -12.67 -23.46
CA ARG A 752 10.63 -13.69 -23.74
C ARG A 752 10.50 -14.89 -22.82
N GLY A 753 10.86 -16.07 -23.33
CA GLY A 753 11.12 -17.23 -22.50
C GLY A 753 12.40 -17.00 -21.69
N LEU A 754 12.36 -17.29 -20.39
CA LEU A 754 13.51 -17.15 -19.49
C LEU A 754 14.07 -18.52 -19.12
N GLN A 755 15.40 -18.67 -19.05
CA GLN A 755 16.03 -19.89 -18.57
C GLN A 755 16.02 -19.90 -17.04
N VAL A 756 15.20 -20.75 -16.43
CA VAL A 756 14.99 -20.83 -14.98
C VAL A 756 15.14 -22.28 -14.56
N GLU A 757 16.04 -22.59 -13.62
CA GLU A 757 16.29 -23.96 -13.13
C GLU A 757 16.39 -25.01 -14.28
N GLY A 758 17.11 -24.66 -15.36
CA GLY A 758 17.36 -25.55 -16.49
C GLY A 758 16.18 -25.74 -17.45
N ARG A 759 15.12 -24.94 -17.35
CA ARG A 759 13.96 -24.95 -18.27
C ARG A 759 13.64 -23.57 -18.80
N THR A 760 12.99 -23.53 -19.96
CA THR A 760 12.42 -22.30 -20.51
C THR A 760 11.06 -22.03 -19.85
N VAL A 761 10.93 -20.92 -19.13
CA VAL A 761 9.67 -20.43 -18.57
C VAL A 761 9.13 -19.31 -19.46
N HIS A 762 8.02 -19.59 -20.14
CA HIS A 762 7.29 -18.59 -20.92
C HIS A 762 6.32 -17.80 -20.05
N HIS A 763 6.12 -16.52 -20.39
CA HIS A 763 5.20 -15.63 -19.71
C HIS A 763 4.05 -15.22 -20.65
N VAL A 764 2.81 -15.19 -20.12
CA VAL A 764 1.61 -14.69 -20.80
C VAL A 764 1.16 -13.40 -20.11
N GLY A 765 1.12 -12.32 -20.89
CA GLY A 765 0.70 -11.01 -20.42
C GLY A 765 -0.78 -10.75 -20.64
N ILE A 766 -1.52 -10.32 -19.61
CA ILE A 766 -2.98 -10.20 -19.67
C ILE A 766 -3.44 -8.82 -19.15
N PRO A 767 -3.65 -7.82 -20.02
CA PRO A 767 -4.19 -6.55 -19.59
C PRO A 767 -5.63 -6.67 -19.05
N ILE A 768 -5.96 -5.86 -18.05
CA ILE A 768 -7.18 -6.06 -17.24
C ILE A 768 -8.46 -5.45 -17.82
N HIS A 769 -8.39 -4.53 -18.77
CA HIS A 769 -9.38 -3.44 -18.88
C HIS A 769 -10.79 -3.79 -19.36
N TRP A 770 -10.95 -4.89 -20.09
CA TRP A 770 -12.21 -5.19 -20.76
C TRP A 770 -13.16 -6.01 -19.88
N GLY A 771 -14.45 -5.81 -20.12
CA GLY A 771 -15.55 -6.53 -19.51
C GLY A 771 -16.76 -6.53 -20.45
N PHE A 772 -17.94 -6.82 -19.90
CA PHE A 772 -19.20 -6.81 -20.67
C PHE A 772 -19.95 -5.47 -20.55
N LYS A 773 -19.41 -4.49 -19.81
CA LYS A 773 -19.90 -3.10 -19.77
C LYS A 773 -18.91 -2.13 -20.42
N GLY A 774 -19.44 -1.05 -20.98
CA GLY A 774 -18.68 0.00 -21.66
C GLY A 774 -19.05 0.14 -23.15
N VAL A 775 -18.25 0.94 -23.85
CA VAL A 775 -18.39 1.23 -25.29
C VAL A 775 -17.22 0.68 -26.13
N THR A 776 -16.29 -0.05 -25.50
CA THR A 776 -15.31 -0.91 -26.20
C THR A 776 -16.01 -2.12 -26.81
N ARG A 777 -15.28 -2.93 -27.60
CA ARG A 777 -15.77 -4.28 -27.92
C ARG A 777 -15.90 -5.08 -26.62
N PRO A 778 -17.03 -5.77 -26.39
CA PRO A 778 -17.19 -6.61 -25.20
C PRO A 778 -16.06 -7.64 -25.09
N GLY A 779 -15.59 -7.86 -23.87
CA GLY A 779 -14.49 -8.78 -23.60
C GLY A 779 -14.63 -9.46 -22.24
N PHE A 780 -13.84 -10.50 -22.04
CA PHE A 780 -13.84 -11.24 -20.78
C PHE A 780 -13.17 -10.44 -19.67
N LEU A 781 -13.70 -10.55 -18.45
CA LEU A 781 -13.04 -10.10 -17.23
C LEU A 781 -11.80 -10.95 -16.97
N THR A 782 -10.63 -10.30 -16.90
CA THR A 782 -9.32 -10.97 -16.71
C THR A 782 -9.25 -11.81 -15.43
N ASN A 783 -9.94 -11.38 -14.37
CA ASN A 783 -9.95 -12.10 -13.10
C ASN A 783 -10.74 -13.42 -13.11
N THR A 784 -11.29 -13.83 -14.26
CA THR A 784 -11.69 -15.22 -14.48
C THR A 784 -10.51 -16.19 -14.31
N LEU A 785 -9.27 -15.72 -14.49
CA LEU A 785 -8.06 -16.55 -14.48
C LEU A 785 -7.30 -16.56 -13.15
N THR A 786 -7.46 -15.55 -12.29
CA THR A 786 -6.53 -15.25 -11.19
C THR A 786 -6.85 -16.03 -9.92
N PRO A 787 -5.84 -16.45 -9.14
CA PRO A 787 -6.05 -17.32 -7.97
C PRO A 787 -6.63 -16.55 -6.77
N PHE A 788 -7.49 -17.23 -6.00
CA PHE A 788 -8.11 -16.70 -4.77
C PHE A 788 -7.19 -16.91 -3.56
N VAL A 789 -6.03 -16.27 -3.56
CA VAL A 789 -5.01 -16.31 -2.50
C VAL A 789 -4.28 -14.97 -2.48
N GLY A 790 -3.71 -14.57 -1.33
CA GLY A 790 -3.05 -13.28 -1.20
C GLY A 790 -1.89 -13.24 -0.21
N ASP A 791 -1.32 -12.04 -0.08
CA ASP A 791 -0.25 -11.68 0.85
C ASP A 791 -0.56 -12.10 2.30
N ALA A 792 0.42 -12.66 3.00
CA ALA A 792 0.22 -13.18 4.36
C ALA A 792 -0.20 -12.12 5.39
N ASN A 793 0.14 -10.84 5.15
CA ASN A 793 -0.15 -9.74 6.08
C ASN A 793 -1.48 -9.06 5.75
N THR A 794 -1.69 -8.74 4.48
CA THR A 794 -2.76 -7.86 4.01
C THR A 794 -3.87 -8.59 3.28
N GLN A 795 -3.64 -9.85 2.90
CA GLN A 795 -4.52 -10.63 2.03
C GLN A 795 -4.71 -9.99 0.64
N THR A 796 -3.78 -9.11 0.21
CA THR A 796 -3.75 -8.55 -1.15
C THR A 796 -3.57 -9.69 -2.15
N PRO A 797 -4.47 -9.88 -3.14
CA PRO A 797 -4.42 -11.10 -3.95
C PRO A 797 -3.21 -11.20 -4.89
N GLU A 798 -2.82 -12.45 -5.17
CA GLU A 798 -1.70 -12.83 -6.02
C GLU A 798 -2.06 -12.74 -7.52
N PHE A 799 -2.24 -11.51 -8.01
CA PHE A 799 -2.63 -11.23 -9.40
C PHE A 799 -1.45 -11.21 -10.38
N LYS A 800 -0.21 -11.18 -9.88
CA LYS A 800 1.00 -10.92 -10.69
C LYS A 800 1.81 -12.15 -11.04
N SER A 801 1.54 -13.28 -10.40
CA SER A 801 2.21 -14.54 -10.70
C SER A 801 1.28 -15.71 -10.44
N PHE A 802 0.87 -16.38 -11.51
CA PHE A 802 0.03 -17.58 -11.47
C PHE A 802 0.22 -18.37 -12.76
N LEU A 803 -0.49 -19.49 -12.94
CA LEU A 803 -0.33 -20.35 -14.10
C LEU A 803 -1.52 -20.33 -15.06
N VAL A 804 -1.23 -20.41 -16.36
CA VAL A 804 -2.21 -20.53 -17.44
C VAL A 804 -1.75 -21.50 -18.53
N ASN A 805 -2.68 -21.89 -19.39
CA ASN A 805 -2.45 -22.51 -20.69
C ASN A 805 -2.98 -21.58 -21.80
N VAL A 806 -2.47 -21.72 -23.03
CA VAL A 806 -2.88 -20.94 -24.21
C VAL A 806 -3.15 -21.89 -25.37
N GLU A 807 -4.31 -21.72 -26.01
CA GLU A 807 -4.74 -22.52 -27.16
C GLU A 807 -5.24 -21.59 -28.28
N LYS A 808 -5.04 -22.01 -29.53
CA LYS A 808 -5.64 -21.33 -30.68
C LYS A 808 -7.14 -21.62 -30.75
N VAL A 809 -7.95 -20.60 -31.06
CA VAL A 809 -9.42 -20.72 -31.23
C VAL A 809 -9.77 -21.10 -32.66
#